data_AF-A0A2H5FK37-F1
#
_entry.id   AF-A0A2H5FK37-F1
#
_cell.length_a   1.000
_cell.length_b   1.000
_cell.length_c   1.000
_cell.angle_alpha   90.00
_cell.angle_beta   90.00
_cell.angle_gamma   90.00
#
_symmetry.space_group_name_H-M   'P 1'
#
loop_
_entity.id
_entity.type
_entity.pdbx_description
1 polymer ?
#
loop_
_entity_poly.entity_id
_entity_poly.type
_entity_poly.pdbx_seq_one_letter_code
_entity_poly.pdbx_strand_id
1 'polypeptide(L)'
;MINQHSSTAEKIALFQSLFRGRSDVYPRRFQNRKTQKSGYAPACKNEWVPNFCQKPRIKCMDCQHRQFIPVNDEVVYWHLQGYDNKGQDFVMGIYPMLLDETCYFLAADFDKATWEQYAVAFLKTCHQKNLPAVLERSRSGKGAHVWLFFEESTPAALARKVGASILTETMESNPEIGLDSYDRFFPNQDTLPRGGFGNLIALPLQKAARNVGNSVFIDEQLQVIEDQWTYLAGIKKVTRFAIDQLVSEAEAKGRVVGIRLEIIEEENRTPWKPPVPLPIIDTLPKKINLIVSNEIFIEKESLPSPLLNRLIRIAAFQNPDFYKAQAMRLPVYDKPRIIGCARDYSHHIGLPRGCFYDITKLLRELKIKYTTQEELFAGESLDIQFCGELRPEQQLAVDALMQSDIGVLSATTAFGKTVVAAWMIAKRKTNTLIIVHTKQLQDQWVDRLQTFLGLPAKKIGRFGGGRKKITGFIDIALIQSLTKHTEIESMISQYGYVIVDECHHIPSVSFDDIIRQVKAKFITGLSATLVRKDGRHPIIMMRCGSILHRVDAKAQAIVRPFEHYVFVRPTSFRPYKQINENLRIQFQDLYEELMHDDYRNQMICNDAIYAVKKGRSPIILTERNEHLDILHQQLKSEVRHLIVLKGGLGAKEMKQAISQLTAIPLDEERVVLATGRFVGEGFDDVRLDTLFLTLPISWKGTIAQYVGRLHRLYDTKKEVHVYDYADFAVPMLERMFQRRSSAYESVGYKIIQPASAYPGWPSDVVLPVEPLWKNDYGSTIRRLVSDGVDNSLAQLFSDVTVLESDQIDRARSLIEAFLFCRLETLPETKGQFQLNHVLTIPFDGLGGMEVDLLCCDARVAIEIDGIQHLSSKEAYRTDRRKDLLLQEHGYIVLRFLAEDVSKRLDMVLDTILRVLCKNKPHQQIIN
;
A
#
# COMPACT_ATOMS: atom_id res chain seq x y z
N MET A 1 -14.15 -53.69 6.69
CA MET A 1 -13.38 -52.48 7.06
C MET A 1 -11.98 -52.66 6.49
N ILE A 2 -11.43 -51.67 5.79
CA ILE A 2 -10.13 -51.78 5.11
C ILE A 2 -9.01 -51.78 6.16
N ASN A 3 -8.05 -52.71 6.06
CA ASN A 3 -6.96 -52.89 7.03
C ASN A 3 -5.61 -53.18 6.33
N GLN A 4 -4.54 -53.39 7.10
CA GLN A 4 -3.22 -53.68 6.54
C GLN A 4 -3.13 -54.96 5.68
N HIS A 5 -4.10 -55.88 5.79
CA HIS A 5 -4.19 -57.10 5.01
C HIS A 5 -5.13 -56.98 3.79
N SER A 6 -5.88 -55.88 3.66
CA SER A 6 -6.71 -55.60 2.49
C SER A 6 -5.89 -55.52 1.20
N SER A 7 -6.57 -55.73 0.07
CA SER A 7 -5.94 -55.69 -1.25
C SER A 7 -5.33 -54.31 -1.54
N THR A 8 -4.33 -54.29 -2.42
CA THR A 8 -3.70 -53.03 -2.86
C THR A 8 -4.73 -52.08 -3.49
N ALA A 9 -5.69 -52.61 -4.24
CA ALA A 9 -6.74 -51.81 -4.88
C ALA A 9 -7.64 -51.10 -3.84
N GLU A 10 -8.07 -51.82 -2.79
CA GLU A 10 -8.88 -51.22 -1.72
C GLU A 10 -8.12 -50.12 -0.97
N LYS A 11 -6.83 -50.32 -0.71
CA LYS A 11 -5.98 -49.31 -0.05
C LYS A 11 -5.78 -48.06 -0.90
N ILE A 12 -5.55 -48.21 -2.20
CA ILE A 12 -5.43 -47.09 -3.15
C ILE A 12 -6.74 -46.31 -3.21
N ALA A 13 -7.87 -47.02 -3.33
CA ALA A 13 -9.20 -46.39 -3.37
C ALA A 13 -9.49 -45.60 -2.09
N LEU A 14 -9.16 -46.15 -0.91
CA LEU A 14 -9.28 -45.45 0.37
C LEU A 14 -8.39 -44.20 0.42
N PHE A 15 -7.12 -44.33 0.03
CA PHE A 15 -6.17 -43.21 0.01
C PHE A 15 -6.65 -42.07 -0.89
N GLN A 16 -7.07 -42.38 -2.11
CA GLN A 16 -7.65 -41.42 -3.05
C GLN A 16 -9.02 -40.90 -2.58
N SER A 17 -9.71 -41.57 -1.66
CA SER A 17 -10.97 -41.06 -1.12
C SER A 17 -10.78 -39.91 -0.13
N LEU A 18 -9.62 -39.87 0.54
CA LEU A 18 -9.26 -38.87 1.56
C LEU A 18 -8.38 -37.77 0.97
N PHE A 19 -7.28 -38.14 0.31
CA PHE A 19 -6.31 -37.19 -0.24
C PHE A 19 -6.68 -36.76 -1.65
N ARG A 20 -7.80 -36.04 -1.79
CA ARG A 20 -8.33 -35.53 -3.06
C ARG A 20 -7.88 -34.10 -3.32
N GLY A 21 -7.46 -33.85 -4.56
CA GLY A 21 -7.00 -32.55 -5.06
C GLY A 21 -7.04 -32.58 -6.59
N ARG A 22 -6.15 -31.84 -7.27
CA ARG A 22 -6.08 -31.87 -8.73
C ARG A 22 -5.79 -33.27 -9.26
N SER A 23 -6.64 -33.73 -10.17
CA SER A 23 -6.52 -35.03 -10.84
C SER A 23 -5.68 -34.97 -12.12
N ASP A 24 -5.52 -33.78 -12.71
CA ASP A 24 -4.85 -33.61 -14.00
C ASP A 24 -3.33 -33.41 -13.89
N VAL A 25 -2.81 -33.15 -12.68
CA VAL A 25 -1.37 -32.99 -12.41
C VAL A 25 -1.04 -33.25 -10.94
N TYR A 26 0.12 -33.84 -10.68
CA TYR A 26 0.69 -33.98 -9.33
C TYR A 26 2.17 -33.53 -9.28
N PRO A 27 2.64 -33.02 -8.14
CA PRO A 27 4.05 -32.74 -7.92
C PRO A 27 4.82 -34.03 -7.57
N ARG A 28 5.92 -34.30 -8.27
CA ARG A 28 6.89 -35.37 -7.95
C ARG A 28 8.09 -34.78 -7.21
N ARG A 29 8.55 -35.45 -6.15
CA ARG A 29 9.77 -35.10 -5.44
C ARG A 29 11.00 -35.43 -6.30
N PHE A 30 11.96 -34.53 -6.33
CA PHE A 30 13.28 -34.78 -6.92
C PHE A 30 14.39 -34.45 -5.92
N GLN A 31 15.56 -35.06 -6.11
CA GLN A 31 16.78 -34.75 -5.36
C GLN A 31 17.93 -34.58 -6.34
N ASN A 32 18.55 -33.41 -6.32
CA ASN A 32 19.69 -33.12 -7.18
C ASN A 32 20.96 -33.74 -6.58
N ARG A 33 21.50 -34.76 -7.26
CA ARG A 33 22.69 -35.50 -6.80
C ARG A 33 23.96 -34.63 -6.68
N LYS A 34 24.06 -33.51 -7.41
CA LYS A 34 25.22 -32.61 -7.38
C LYS A 34 25.16 -31.60 -6.22
N THR A 35 23.98 -31.11 -5.89
CA THR A 35 23.81 -30.02 -4.89
C THR A 35 23.19 -30.50 -3.57
N GLN A 36 22.79 -31.77 -3.50
CA GLN A 36 22.02 -32.37 -2.39
C GLN A 36 20.69 -31.65 -2.05
N LYS A 37 20.28 -30.65 -2.85
CA LYS A 37 19.00 -29.98 -2.69
C LYS A 37 17.87 -30.87 -3.19
N SER A 38 16.78 -30.92 -2.44
CA SER A 38 15.54 -31.62 -2.81
C SER A 38 14.37 -30.65 -2.94
N GLY A 39 13.38 -31.01 -3.75
CA GLY A 39 12.21 -30.19 -4.00
C GLY A 39 11.11 -30.96 -4.71
N TYR A 40 10.05 -30.27 -5.09
CA TYR A 40 8.92 -30.83 -5.83
C TYR A 40 8.74 -30.09 -7.15
N ALA A 41 8.38 -30.83 -8.20
CA ALA A 41 8.07 -30.27 -9.52
C ALA A 41 6.86 -31.00 -10.13
N PRO A 42 6.00 -30.32 -10.91
CA PRO A 42 4.86 -30.95 -11.55
C PRO A 42 5.33 -32.05 -12.52
N ALA A 43 4.73 -33.23 -12.42
CA ALA A 43 5.02 -34.37 -13.26
C ALA A 43 4.55 -34.11 -14.70
N CYS A 44 5.48 -34.17 -15.66
CA CYS A 44 5.24 -33.86 -17.06
C CYS A 44 5.91 -34.91 -17.95
N LYS A 45 5.21 -35.41 -18.98
CA LYS A 45 5.78 -36.38 -19.94
C LYS A 45 6.99 -35.81 -20.69
N ASN A 46 6.96 -34.51 -20.97
CA ASN A 46 8.01 -33.81 -21.69
C ASN A 46 9.16 -33.36 -20.78
N GLU A 47 9.15 -33.72 -19.49
CA GLU A 47 10.18 -33.28 -18.54
C GLU A 47 11.59 -33.73 -18.98
N TRP A 48 12.52 -32.78 -19.08
CA TRP A 48 13.91 -32.97 -19.56
C TRP A 48 14.04 -33.51 -20.99
N VAL A 49 12.97 -33.53 -21.78
CA VAL A 49 13.04 -33.87 -23.21
C VAL A 49 13.62 -32.67 -23.99
N PRO A 50 14.75 -32.84 -24.70
CA PRO A 50 15.34 -31.79 -25.53
C PRO A 50 14.32 -31.20 -26.51
N ASN A 51 14.41 -29.89 -26.78
CA ASN A 51 13.49 -29.11 -27.64
C ASN A 51 12.04 -28.94 -27.14
N PHE A 52 11.57 -29.73 -26.18
CA PHE A 52 10.22 -29.59 -25.60
C PHE A 52 10.23 -28.94 -24.21
N CYS A 53 11.13 -29.34 -23.32
CA CYS A 53 11.20 -28.79 -21.97
C CYS A 53 12.43 -27.91 -21.78
N GLN A 54 12.19 -26.63 -21.49
CA GLN A 54 13.22 -25.61 -21.33
C GLN A 54 13.58 -25.35 -19.85
N LYS A 55 13.34 -26.32 -18.95
CA LYS A 55 13.82 -26.20 -17.55
C LYS A 55 15.35 -26.09 -17.54
N PRO A 56 15.95 -25.21 -16.70
CA PRO A 56 15.33 -24.34 -15.70
C PRO A 56 14.95 -22.92 -16.20
N ARG A 57 15.08 -22.62 -17.50
CA ARG A 57 14.86 -21.26 -18.06
C ARG A 57 13.41 -20.80 -17.97
N ILE A 58 12.44 -21.71 -18.13
CA ILE A 58 11.00 -21.41 -18.09
C ILE A 58 10.32 -22.26 -16.99
N LYS A 59 9.37 -21.68 -16.26
CA LYS A 59 8.55 -22.42 -15.28
C LYS A 59 7.52 -23.29 -15.98
N CYS A 60 7.18 -24.44 -15.40
CA CYS A 60 6.16 -25.33 -15.98
C CYS A 60 4.79 -24.69 -16.21
N MET A 61 4.42 -23.66 -15.42
CA MET A 61 3.14 -22.95 -15.61
C MET A 61 3.11 -22.15 -16.92
N ASP A 62 4.27 -21.67 -17.38
CA ASP A 62 4.43 -20.81 -18.55
C ASP A 62 4.84 -21.62 -19.80
N CYS A 63 5.04 -22.94 -19.65
CA CYS A 63 5.47 -23.81 -20.75
C CYS A 63 4.29 -24.15 -21.68
N GLN A 64 4.42 -23.82 -22.98
CA GLN A 64 3.41 -24.13 -24.00
C GLN A 64 3.44 -25.61 -24.44
N HIS A 65 4.55 -26.33 -24.23
CA HIS A 65 4.70 -27.75 -24.55
C HIS A 65 4.47 -28.66 -23.33
N ARG A 66 3.77 -28.17 -22.30
CA ARG A 66 3.50 -28.96 -21.09
C ARG A 66 2.50 -30.08 -21.38
N GLN A 67 2.83 -31.29 -20.93
CA GLN A 67 1.94 -32.45 -21.00
C GLN A 67 1.93 -33.13 -19.64
N PHE A 68 1.06 -32.68 -18.75
CA PHE A 68 0.99 -33.17 -17.38
C PHE A 68 0.52 -34.62 -17.32
N ILE A 69 1.02 -35.33 -16.32
CA ILE A 69 0.63 -36.71 -16.04
C ILE A 69 -0.51 -36.65 -15.02
N PRO A 70 -1.71 -37.18 -15.34
CA PRO A 70 -2.82 -37.21 -14.41
C PRO A 70 -2.54 -38.17 -13.25
N VAL A 71 -3.21 -37.96 -12.13
CA VAL A 71 -3.22 -38.90 -11.00
C VAL A 71 -4.07 -40.11 -11.36
N ASN A 72 -3.50 -41.29 -11.27
CA ASN A 72 -4.17 -42.57 -11.44
C ASN A 72 -3.72 -43.58 -10.37
N ASP A 73 -4.29 -44.78 -10.37
CA ASP A 73 -3.99 -45.80 -9.37
C ASP A 73 -2.53 -46.24 -9.37
N GLU A 74 -1.88 -46.30 -10.54
CA GLU A 74 -0.46 -46.62 -10.65
C GLU A 74 0.43 -45.59 -9.97
N VAL A 75 0.16 -44.29 -10.16
CA VAL A 75 0.91 -43.20 -9.53
C VAL A 75 0.80 -43.26 -8.00
N VAL A 76 -0.40 -43.53 -7.48
CA VAL A 76 -0.63 -43.71 -6.03
C VAL A 76 0.07 -44.96 -5.52
N TYR A 77 0.02 -46.06 -6.28
CA TYR A 77 0.75 -47.28 -5.95
C TYR A 77 2.27 -47.03 -5.85
N TRP A 78 2.87 -46.32 -6.82
CA TRP A 78 4.29 -45.97 -6.80
C TRP A 78 4.66 -45.15 -5.56
N HIS A 79 3.81 -44.23 -5.13
CA HIS A 79 4.03 -43.47 -3.90
C HIS A 79 4.02 -44.33 -2.64
N LEU A 80 3.04 -45.22 -2.52
CA LEU A 80 2.89 -46.09 -1.36
C LEU A 80 3.97 -47.18 -1.28
N GLN A 81 4.47 -47.64 -2.43
CA GLN A 81 5.59 -48.57 -2.55
C GLN A 81 6.96 -47.88 -2.50
N GLY A 82 7.02 -46.59 -2.85
CA GLY A 82 8.24 -45.77 -2.85
C GLY A 82 9.07 -45.82 -4.13
N TYR A 83 8.64 -46.54 -5.16
CA TYR A 83 9.34 -46.62 -6.45
C TYR A 83 8.39 -46.68 -7.64
N ASP A 84 8.81 -46.10 -8.76
CA ASP A 84 8.08 -46.18 -10.03
C ASP A 84 8.36 -47.48 -10.79
N ASN A 85 7.69 -47.68 -11.92
CA ASN A 85 7.87 -48.84 -12.79
C ASN A 85 9.29 -49.00 -13.37
N LYS A 86 10.18 -48.01 -13.22
CA LYS A 86 11.60 -48.06 -13.60
C LYS A 86 12.51 -48.31 -12.38
N GLY A 87 11.94 -48.57 -11.20
CA GLY A 87 12.68 -48.80 -9.96
C GLY A 87 13.30 -47.52 -9.37
N GLN A 88 12.85 -46.33 -9.77
CA GLN A 88 13.37 -45.06 -9.24
C GLN A 88 12.56 -44.60 -8.03
N ASP A 89 13.23 -43.97 -7.04
CA ASP A 89 12.57 -43.37 -5.86
C ASP A 89 11.40 -42.48 -6.29
N PHE A 90 10.25 -42.72 -5.66
CA PHE A 90 9.00 -42.08 -6.02
C PHE A 90 8.25 -41.59 -4.80
N VAL A 91 8.13 -40.26 -4.71
CA VAL A 91 7.28 -39.57 -3.74
C VAL A 91 6.47 -38.52 -4.49
N MET A 92 5.16 -38.59 -4.37
CA MET A 92 4.25 -37.56 -4.88
C MET A 92 3.77 -36.66 -3.75
N GLY A 93 3.42 -35.43 -4.10
CA GLY A 93 2.53 -34.59 -3.31
C GLY A 93 1.19 -34.42 -4.02
N ILE A 94 0.43 -33.42 -3.59
CA ILE A 94 -0.85 -33.06 -4.19
C ILE A 94 -1.05 -31.55 -4.22
N TYR A 95 -1.79 -31.08 -5.23
CA TYR A 95 -2.33 -29.72 -5.26
C TYR A 95 -3.78 -29.76 -4.73
N PRO A 96 -4.04 -29.34 -3.47
CA PRO A 96 -5.35 -29.45 -2.82
C PRO A 96 -6.46 -28.60 -3.45
N MET A 97 -6.10 -27.46 -4.04
CA MET A 97 -7.08 -26.54 -4.64
C MET A 97 -7.40 -26.98 -6.08
N LEU A 98 -8.69 -27.19 -6.34
CA LEU A 98 -9.23 -27.50 -7.66
C LEU A 98 -9.33 -26.24 -8.54
N LEU A 99 -9.63 -26.44 -9.83
CA LEU A 99 -9.75 -25.34 -10.80
C LEU A 99 -10.93 -24.41 -10.53
N ASP A 100 -11.95 -24.89 -9.82
CA ASP A 100 -13.12 -24.13 -9.36
C ASP A 100 -12.93 -23.52 -7.96
N GLU A 101 -11.69 -23.48 -7.46
CA GLU A 101 -11.30 -22.88 -6.18
C GLU A 101 -11.85 -23.61 -4.93
N THR A 102 -12.33 -24.84 -5.10
CA THR A 102 -12.73 -25.72 -4.00
C THR A 102 -11.62 -26.70 -3.59
N CYS A 103 -11.79 -27.38 -2.46
CA CYS A 103 -10.89 -28.41 -1.93
C CYS A 103 -11.67 -29.48 -1.15
N TYR A 104 -11.07 -30.66 -0.99
CA TYR A 104 -11.65 -31.79 -0.24
C TYR A 104 -11.03 -31.99 1.15
N PHE A 105 -10.01 -31.21 1.51
CA PHE A 105 -9.44 -31.23 2.84
C PHE A 105 -8.79 -29.88 3.19
N LEU A 106 -8.57 -29.69 4.48
CA LEU A 106 -7.71 -28.67 5.05
C LEU A 106 -6.59 -29.36 5.84
N ALA A 107 -5.33 -28.99 5.57
CA ALA A 107 -4.18 -29.42 6.35
C ALA A 107 -3.54 -28.22 7.07
N ALA A 108 -3.25 -28.34 8.35
CA ALA A 108 -2.50 -27.35 9.13
C ALA A 108 -1.07 -27.85 9.34
N ASP A 109 -0.08 -27.05 8.95
CA ASP A 109 1.35 -27.39 8.97
C ASP A 109 2.03 -26.82 10.23
N PHE A 110 2.68 -27.69 10.99
CA PHE A 110 3.38 -27.38 12.23
C PHE A 110 4.84 -27.84 12.16
N ASP A 111 5.78 -26.93 12.39
CA ASP A 111 7.23 -27.16 12.33
C ASP A 111 7.94 -26.56 13.56
N LYS A 112 9.27 -26.71 13.66
CA LYS A 112 10.17 -26.14 14.71
C LYS A 112 10.15 -26.87 16.07
N ALA A 113 10.91 -26.37 17.04
CA ALA A 113 11.30 -27.09 18.25
C ALA A 113 10.13 -27.55 19.14
N THR A 114 8.97 -26.93 19.04
CA THR A 114 7.82 -27.17 19.92
C THR A 114 6.58 -27.70 19.18
N TRP A 115 6.72 -28.13 17.91
CA TRP A 115 5.61 -28.55 17.03
C TRP A 115 4.63 -29.55 17.68
N GLU A 116 5.15 -30.48 18.49
CA GLU A 116 4.39 -31.54 19.16
C GLU A 116 3.26 -30.98 20.03
N GLN A 117 3.59 -29.98 20.85
CA GLN A 117 2.64 -29.36 21.78
C GLN A 117 1.53 -28.62 21.01
N TYR A 118 1.88 -27.90 19.93
CA TYR A 118 0.92 -27.14 19.13
C TYR A 118 0.00 -28.04 18.31
N ALA A 119 0.58 -29.05 17.64
CA ALA A 119 -0.19 -29.94 16.80
C ALA A 119 -1.22 -30.73 17.64
N VAL A 120 -0.84 -31.18 18.84
CA VAL A 120 -1.75 -31.84 19.79
C VAL A 120 -2.79 -30.86 20.34
N ALA A 121 -2.42 -29.62 20.70
CA ALA A 121 -3.39 -28.63 21.19
C ALA A 121 -4.43 -28.26 20.12
N PHE A 122 -3.99 -28.10 18.86
CA PHE A 122 -4.86 -27.85 17.71
C PHE A 122 -5.79 -29.05 17.45
N LEU A 123 -5.26 -30.28 17.52
CA LEU A 123 -6.04 -31.51 17.39
C LEU A 123 -7.13 -31.62 18.47
N LYS A 124 -6.78 -31.36 19.74
CA LYS A 124 -7.75 -31.34 20.85
C LYS A 124 -8.85 -30.31 20.65
N THR A 125 -8.50 -29.12 20.15
CA THR A 125 -9.48 -28.07 19.83
C THR A 125 -10.42 -28.52 18.71
N CYS A 126 -9.91 -29.24 17.71
CA CYS A 126 -10.76 -29.86 16.67
C CYS A 126 -11.75 -30.85 17.30
N HIS A 127 -11.28 -31.76 18.14
CA HIS A 127 -12.13 -32.78 18.78
C HIS A 127 -13.19 -32.17 19.70
N GLN A 128 -12.86 -31.12 20.45
CA GLN A 128 -13.83 -30.35 21.25
C GLN A 128 -14.95 -29.73 20.41
N LYS A 129 -14.67 -29.45 19.13
CA LYS A 129 -15.65 -28.96 18.14
C LYS A 129 -16.33 -30.08 17.35
N ASN A 130 -16.18 -31.34 17.78
CA ASN A 130 -16.66 -32.51 17.06
C ASN A 130 -16.13 -32.61 15.62
N LEU A 131 -14.93 -32.07 15.37
CA LEU A 131 -14.26 -32.19 14.07
C LEU A 131 -13.31 -33.40 14.07
N PRO A 132 -13.49 -34.36 13.14
CA PRO A 132 -12.68 -35.58 13.01
C PRO A 132 -11.32 -35.28 12.36
N ALA A 133 -10.51 -34.44 13.02
CA ALA A 133 -9.14 -34.15 12.60
C ALA A 133 -8.20 -35.31 12.93
N VAL A 134 -7.16 -35.51 12.12
CA VAL A 134 -6.12 -36.53 12.32
C VAL A 134 -4.71 -35.95 12.21
N LEU A 135 -3.76 -36.52 12.95
CA LEU A 135 -2.40 -36.02 13.06
C LEU A 135 -1.41 -36.94 12.31
N GLU A 136 -0.62 -36.36 11.40
CA GLU A 136 0.46 -37.03 10.68
C GLU A 136 1.81 -36.44 11.09
N ARG A 137 2.77 -37.28 11.50
CA ARG A 137 4.15 -36.86 11.67
C ARG A 137 4.81 -36.61 10.31
N SER A 138 5.46 -35.47 10.14
CA SER A 138 6.14 -35.09 8.89
C SER A 138 7.23 -36.09 8.48
N ARG A 139 7.64 -36.03 7.22
CA ARG A 139 8.73 -36.85 6.66
C ARG A 139 10.06 -36.72 7.44
N SER A 140 10.37 -35.52 7.95
CA SER A 140 11.61 -35.25 8.68
C SER A 140 11.57 -35.69 10.14
N GLY A 141 10.36 -35.91 10.69
CA GLY A 141 10.13 -36.12 12.11
C GLY A 141 10.23 -34.84 12.96
N LYS A 142 10.42 -33.67 12.35
CA LYS A 142 10.61 -32.37 13.04
C LYS A 142 9.42 -31.42 12.87
N GLY A 143 8.25 -31.99 12.61
CA GLY A 143 7.02 -31.28 12.30
C GLY A 143 5.87 -32.27 12.09
N ALA A 144 4.66 -31.77 11.91
CA ALA A 144 3.45 -32.55 11.66
C ALA A 144 2.39 -31.79 10.89
N HIS A 145 1.47 -32.53 10.29
CA HIS A 145 0.29 -32.00 9.64
C HIS A 145 -0.98 -32.48 10.36
N VAL A 146 -1.90 -31.57 10.66
CA VAL A 146 -3.25 -31.91 11.13
C VAL A 146 -4.23 -31.81 9.96
N TRP A 147 -4.89 -32.91 9.63
CA TRP A 147 -5.77 -33.03 8.46
C TRP A 147 -7.24 -33.05 8.86
N LEU A 148 -8.06 -32.31 8.12
CA LEU A 148 -9.52 -32.30 8.17
C LEU A 148 -10.06 -32.63 6.78
N PHE A 149 -10.87 -33.69 6.65
CA PHE A 149 -11.41 -34.13 5.36
C PHE A 149 -12.87 -33.75 5.19
N PHE A 150 -13.26 -33.36 3.99
CA PHE A 150 -14.61 -32.91 3.66
C PHE A 150 -15.34 -33.95 2.80
N GLU A 151 -16.63 -34.09 3.03
CA GLU A 151 -17.47 -35.04 2.29
C GLU A 151 -17.70 -34.55 0.85
N GLU A 152 -17.91 -33.24 0.71
CA GLU A 152 -18.14 -32.54 -0.54
C GLU A 152 -17.04 -31.52 -0.80
N SER A 153 -16.88 -31.12 -2.07
CA SER A 153 -15.97 -30.04 -2.45
C SER A 153 -16.37 -28.75 -1.76
N THR A 154 -15.46 -28.20 -0.94
CA THR A 154 -15.70 -27.01 -0.13
C THR A 154 -14.84 -25.86 -0.64
N PRO A 155 -15.36 -24.63 -0.82
CA PRO A 155 -14.55 -23.47 -1.19
C PRO A 155 -13.35 -23.32 -0.26
N ALA A 156 -12.16 -23.17 -0.83
CA ALA A 156 -10.93 -23.07 -0.06
C ALA A 156 -10.98 -21.92 0.96
N ALA A 157 -11.66 -20.83 0.61
CA ALA A 157 -11.88 -19.71 1.52
C ALA A 157 -12.62 -20.10 2.80
N LEU A 158 -13.65 -20.93 2.67
CA LEU A 158 -14.44 -21.39 3.80
C LEU A 158 -13.67 -22.40 4.66
N ALA A 159 -12.97 -23.35 4.03
CA ALA A 159 -12.09 -24.28 4.73
C ALA A 159 -11.05 -23.53 5.58
N ARG A 160 -10.42 -22.49 5.03
CA ARG A 160 -9.45 -21.66 5.77
C ARG A 160 -10.11 -20.83 6.87
N LYS A 161 -11.36 -20.38 6.73
CA LYS A 161 -12.11 -19.72 7.81
C LYS A 161 -12.30 -20.66 9.00
N VAL A 162 -12.64 -21.93 8.76
CA VAL A 162 -12.70 -22.95 9.81
C VAL A 162 -11.34 -23.12 10.49
N GLY A 163 -10.28 -23.32 9.71
CA GLY A 163 -8.92 -23.45 10.25
C GLY A 163 -8.50 -22.26 11.10
N ALA A 164 -8.77 -21.03 10.63
CA ALA A 164 -8.47 -19.81 11.37
C ALA A 164 -9.28 -19.69 12.68
N SER A 165 -10.54 -20.10 12.68
CA SER A 165 -11.36 -20.15 13.89
C SER A 165 -10.81 -21.15 14.91
N ILE A 166 -10.41 -22.35 14.46
CA ILE A 166 -9.84 -23.36 15.35
C ILE A 166 -8.52 -22.83 15.92
N LEU A 167 -7.64 -22.29 15.09
CA LEU A 167 -6.36 -21.73 15.52
C LEU A 167 -6.55 -20.64 16.58
N THR A 168 -7.51 -19.73 16.36
CA THR A 168 -7.83 -18.66 17.30
C THR A 168 -8.30 -19.22 18.64
N GLU A 169 -9.16 -20.24 18.63
CA GLU A 169 -9.67 -20.86 19.86
C GLU A 169 -8.58 -21.66 20.59
N THR A 170 -7.72 -22.38 19.85
CA THR A 170 -6.55 -23.06 20.42
C THR A 170 -5.65 -22.08 21.16
N MET A 171 -5.44 -20.87 20.62
CA MET A 171 -4.66 -19.81 21.27
C MET A 171 -5.35 -19.22 22.50
N GLU A 172 -6.67 -19.07 22.47
CA GLU A 172 -7.45 -18.59 23.63
C GLU A 172 -7.36 -19.57 24.81
N SER A 173 -7.39 -20.86 24.52
CA SER A 173 -7.31 -21.93 25.54
C SER A 173 -5.88 -22.29 25.97
N ASN A 174 -4.85 -21.93 25.18
CA ASN A 174 -3.46 -22.28 25.47
C ASN A 174 -2.49 -21.09 25.21
N PRO A 175 -2.54 -20.00 25.99
CA PRO A 175 -1.78 -18.78 25.70
C PRO A 175 -0.28 -18.89 25.99
N GLU A 176 0.12 -19.87 26.81
CA GLU A 176 1.52 -20.15 27.15
C GLU A 176 2.29 -20.74 25.96
N ILE A 177 1.56 -21.24 24.96
CA ILE A 177 2.07 -21.89 23.77
C ILE A 177 1.91 -20.85 22.61
N GLY A 178 2.92 -20.00 22.37
CA GLY A 178 2.92 -18.95 21.33
C GLY A 178 3.06 -19.43 19.87
N LEU A 179 2.62 -18.70 18.84
CA LEU A 179 2.52 -19.22 17.45
C LEU A 179 3.82 -19.51 16.66
N ASP A 180 4.96 -19.73 17.31
CA ASP A 180 6.23 -19.91 16.58
C ASP A 180 6.26 -21.16 15.71
N SER A 181 5.50 -22.21 16.07
CA SER A 181 5.55 -23.51 15.40
C SER A 181 4.50 -23.72 14.31
N TYR A 182 3.51 -22.83 14.16
CA TYR A 182 2.55 -22.90 13.05
C TYR A 182 3.15 -22.27 11.78
N ASP A 183 3.13 -22.99 10.66
CA ASP A 183 3.61 -22.46 9.37
C ASP A 183 2.44 -21.92 8.52
N ARG A 184 1.50 -22.78 8.11
CA ARG A 184 0.41 -22.42 7.17
C ARG A 184 -0.71 -23.46 7.10
N PHE A 185 -1.81 -23.09 6.44
CA PHE A 185 -2.85 -24.05 6.00
C PHE A 185 -2.66 -24.48 4.54
N PHE A 186 -3.16 -25.66 4.18
CA PHE A 186 -3.27 -26.16 2.81
C PHE A 186 -4.72 -26.53 2.51
N PRO A 187 -5.36 -25.92 1.49
CA PRO A 187 -4.84 -24.87 0.61
C PRO A 187 -4.55 -23.55 1.36
N ASN A 188 -3.49 -22.84 0.97
CA ASN A 188 -3.08 -21.59 1.65
C ASN A 188 -3.69 -20.32 1.03
N GLN A 189 -4.48 -20.45 -0.04
CA GLN A 189 -4.99 -19.36 -0.87
C GLN A 189 -6.51 -19.50 -1.06
N ASP A 190 -7.21 -18.40 -1.32
CA ASP A 190 -8.67 -18.40 -1.56
C ASP A 190 -9.02 -18.70 -3.02
N THR A 191 -8.18 -18.23 -3.94
CA THR A 191 -8.44 -18.23 -5.38
C THR A 191 -7.25 -18.80 -6.13
N LEU A 192 -7.47 -19.39 -7.30
CA LEU A 192 -6.41 -19.91 -8.16
C LEU A 192 -5.98 -18.81 -9.17
N PRO A 193 -4.69 -18.45 -9.25
CA PRO A 193 -4.21 -17.58 -10.33
C PRO A 193 -4.40 -18.25 -11.69
N ARG A 194 -4.71 -17.48 -12.76
CA ARG A 194 -4.86 -18.04 -14.12
C ARG A 194 -3.61 -18.83 -14.50
N GLY A 195 -3.78 -20.11 -14.86
CA GLY A 195 -2.68 -21.02 -15.21
C GLY A 195 -1.85 -21.57 -14.04
N GLY A 196 -2.17 -21.22 -12.79
CA GLY A 196 -1.49 -21.71 -11.60
C GLY A 196 -1.89 -23.13 -11.17
N PHE A 197 -1.00 -23.82 -10.45
CA PHE A 197 -1.29 -25.14 -9.85
C PHE A 197 -1.86 -25.04 -8.43
N GLY A 198 -1.71 -23.87 -7.81
CA GLY A 198 -1.84 -23.69 -6.37
C GLY A 198 -0.66 -24.26 -5.60
N ASN A 199 -0.75 -24.17 -4.27
CA ASN A 199 0.32 -24.64 -3.39
C ASN A 199 0.27 -26.14 -3.29
N LEU A 200 1.43 -26.78 -3.11
CA LEU A 200 1.53 -28.22 -2.95
C LEU A 200 1.73 -28.59 -1.49
N ILE A 201 1.21 -29.74 -1.10
CA ILE A 201 1.55 -30.45 0.14
C ILE A 201 2.06 -31.85 -0.21
N ALA A 202 3.06 -32.34 0.51
CA ALA A 202 3.54 -33.71 0.33
C ALA A 202 2.50 -34.70 0.86
N LEU A 203 2.31 -35.82 0.17
CA LEU A 203 1.36 -36.83 0.62
C LEU A 203 1.97 -37.73 1.72
N PRO A 204 1.13 -38.22 2.66
CA PRO A 204 1.57 -39.07 3.77
C PRO A 204 1.83 -40.51 3.32
N LEU A 205 2.36 -41.35 4.20
CA LEU A 205 2.66 -42.78 3.98
C LEU A 205 3.78 -43.07 2.97
N GLN A 206 4.75 -42.16 2.85
CA GLN A 206 5.93 -42.33 2.01
C GLN A 206 6.77 -43.54 2.46
N LYS A 207 6.95 -44.55 1.60
CA LYS A 207 7.58 -45.83 2.00
C LYS A 207 8.86 -45.68 2.81
N ALA A 208 9.83 -44.90 2.32
CA ALA A 208 11.13 -44.76 2.98
C ALA A 208 11.03 -44.08 4.36
N ALA A 209 10.19 -43.04 4.49
CA ALA A 209 9.97 -42.38 5.78
C ALA A 209 9.14 -43.26 6.73
N ARG A 210 8.13 -43.95 6.21
CA ARG A 210 7.27 -44.87 6.97
C ARG A 210 8.06 -45.99 7.62
N ASN A 211 9.08 -46.52 6.95
CA ASN A 211 9.94 -47.58 7.52
C ASN A 211 10.71 -47.15 8.78
N VAL A 212 10.91 -45.84 8.99
CA VAL A 212 11.53 -45.27 10.21
C VAL A 212 10.51 -44.58 11.11
N GLY A 213 9.21 -44.83 10.89
CA GLY A 213 8.11 -44.26 11.66
C GLY A 213 7.72 -42.82 11.28
N ASN A 214 8.25 -42.23 10.23
CA ASN A 214 7.88 -40.87 9.79
C ASN A 214 6.90 -40.88 8.61
N SER A 215 6.20 -39.77 8.34
CA SER A 215 5.12 -39.73 7.34
C SER A 215 4.04 -40.79 7.61
N VAL A 216 3.64 -40.90 8.88
CA VAL A 216 2.61 -41.83 9.38
C VAL A 216 1.68 -41.08 10.33
N PHE A 217 0.46 -41.58 10.47
CA PHE A 217 -0.50 -41.10 11.44
C PHE A 217 -0.13 -41.57 12.84
N ILE A 218 -0.24 -40.63 13.78
CA ILE A 218 0.11 -40.81 15.18
C ILE A 218 -1.08 -40.41 16.07
N ASP A 219 -1.14 -40.95 17.28
CA ASP A 219 -2.16 -40.61 18.26
C ASP A 219 -1.81 -39.32 19.04
N GLU A 220 -2.67 -38.93 19.99
CA GLU A 220 -2.47 -37.77 20.86
C GLU A 220 -1.27 -37.91 21.81
N GLN A 221 -0.80 -39.14 22.03
CA GLN A 221 0.38 -39.49 22.81
C GLN A 221 1.65 -39.57 21.93
N LEU A 222 1.53 -39.14 20.67
CA LEU A 222 2.58 -39.11 19.64
C LEU A 222 3.13 -40.50 19.29
N GLN A 223 2.37 -41.56 19.60
CA GLN A 223 2.72 -42.93 19.25
C GLN A 223 2.23 -43.26 17.84
N VAL A 224 3.01 -44.08 17.12
CA VAL A 224 2.64 -44.52 15.79
C VAL A 224 1.47 -45.49 15.88
N ILE A 225 0.41 -45.19 15.14
CA ILE A 225 -0.75 -46.07 15.05
C ILE A 225 -0.35 -47.33 14.26
N GLU A 226 -0.53 -48.52 14.84
CA GLU A 226 -0.02 -49.77 14.23
C GLU A 226 -0.65 -50.04 12.84
N ASP A 227 -1.99 -50.08 12.76
CA ASP A 227 -2.68 -50.24 11.49
C ASP A 227 -3.19 -48.90 10.94
N GLN A 228 -2.32 -48.26 10.15
CA GLN A 228 -2.60 -47.02 9.44
C GLN A 228 -3.85 -47.09 8.55
N TRP A 229 -4.15 -48.25 7.95
CA TRP A 229 -5.26 -48.40 7.01
C TRP A 229 -6.59 -48.52 7.73
N THR A 230 -6.63 -49.28 8.82
CA THR A 230 -7.82 -49.35 9.69
C THR A 230 -8.13 -47.97 10.27
N TYR A 231 -7.12 -47.22 10.69
CA TYR A 231 -7.28 -45.86 11.19
C TYR A 231 -7.84 -44.91 10.13
N LEU A 232 -7.25 -44.88 8.93
CA LEU A 232 -7.74 -44.06 7.82
C LEU A 232 -9.17 -44.44 7.40
N ALA A 233 -9.50 -45.74 7.40
CA ALA A 233 -10.84 -46.22 7.07
C ALA A 233 -11.92 -45.77 8.07
N GLY A 234 -11.53 -45.49 9.31
CA GLY A 234 -12.42 -44.99 10.37
C GLY A 234 -12.64 -43.48 10.37
N ILE A 235 -11.92 -42.72 9.52
CA ILE A 235 -12.02 -41.25 9.49
C ILE A 235 -13.38 -40.83 8.93
N LYS A 236 -14.13 -40.09 9.72
CA LYS A 236 -15.36 -39.41 9.27
C LYS A 236 -15.00 -38.15 8.50
N LYS A 237 -15.73 -37.88 7.42
CA LYS A 237 -15.62 -36.63 6.68
C LYS A 237 -16.58 -35.60 7.25
N VAL A 238 -16.20 -34.33 7.19
CA VAL A 238 -17.04 -33.21 7.66
C VAL A 238 -18.02 -32.83 6.55
N THR A 239 -19.29 -32.75 6.91
CA THR A 239 -20.36 -32.31 6.00
C THR A 239 -20.26 -30.81 5.73
N ARG A 240 -20.80 -30.38 4.58
CA ARG A 240 -20.84 -28.96 4.25
C ARG A 240 -21.62 -28.14 5.29
N PHE A 241 -22.74 -28.68 5.77
CA PHE A 241 -23.58 -28.06 6.79
C PHE A 241 -22.81 -27.79 8.10
N ALA A 242 -22.01 -28.75 8.57
CA ALA A 242 -21.21 -28.58 9.77
C ALA A 242 -20.13 -27.48 9.61
N ILE A 243 -19.53 -27.38 8.43
CA ILE A 243 -18.56 -26.32 8.09
C ILE A 243 -19.23 -24.94 8.13
N ASP A 244 -20.38 -24.79 7.47
CA ASP A 244 -21.11 -23.51 7.45
C ASP A 244 -21.59 -23.11 8.85
N GLN A 245 -22.07 -24.06 9.66
CA GLN A 245 -22.49 -23.80 11.04
C GLN A 245 -21.31 -23.30 11.88
N LEU A 246 -20.16 -23.96 11.82
CA LEU A 246 -18.95 -23.55 12.56
C LEU A 246 -18.48 -22.15 12.15
N VAL A 247 -18.52 -21.83 10.86
CA VAL A 247 -18.16 -20.49 10.38
C VAL A 247 -19.17 -19.46 10.84
N SER A 248 -20.47 -19.74 10.78
CA SER A 248 -21.52 -18.83 11.26
C SER A 248 -21.42 -18.56 12.77
N GLU A 249 -21.22 -19.60 13.58
CA GLU A 249 -21.02 -19.47 15.03
C GLU A 249 -19.77 -18.65 15.36
N ALA A 250 -18.69 -18.88 14.62
CA ALA A 250 -17.45 -18.17 14.83
C ALA A 250 -17.50 -16.73 14.27
N GLU A 251 -18.26 -16.44 13.22
CA GLU A 251 -18.56 -15.07 12.75
C GLU A 251 -19.41 -14.31 13.79
N ALA A 252 -20.42 -14.95 14.37
CA ALA A 252 -21.25 -14.38 15.44
C ALA A 252 -20.44 -14.05 16.70
N LYS A 253 -19.47 -14.90 17.07
CA LYS A 253 -18.54 -14.67 18.19
C LYS A 253 -17.37 -13.73 17.85
N GLY A 254 -17.28 -13.22 16.60
CA GLY A 254 -16.18 -12.36 16.15
C GLY A 254 -14.82 -13.06 16.03
N ARG A 255 -14.82 -14.39 15.85
CA ARG A 255 -13.65 -15.27 15.79
C ARG A 255 -13.18 -15.62 14.36
N VAL A 256 -14.03 -15.47 13.35
CA VAL A 256 -13.68 -15.74 11.93
C VAL A 256 -13.00 -14.54 11.26
N VAL A 257 -13.27 -13.34 11.76
CA VAL A 257 -12.52 -12.13 11.39
C VAL A 257 -11.38 -12.02 12.38
N GLY A 258 -10.18 -12.37 11.94
CA GLY A 258 -8.97 -12.18 12.75
C GLY A 258 -8.96 -10.77 13.32
N ILE A 259 -9.12 -10.67 14.65
CA ILE A 259 -8.90 -9.49 15.48
C ILE A 259 -9.53 -8.22 14.90
N ARG A 260 -10.79 -7.96 15.28
CA ARG A 260 -11.43 -6.65 15.11
C ARG A 260 -10.50 -5.54 15.61
N LEU A 261 -10.18 -4.61 14.70
CA LEU A 261 -9.48 -3.36 14.92
C LEU A 261 -10.49 -2.23 14.79
N GLU A 262 -10.60 -1.38 15.81
CA GLU A 262 -11.52 -0.24 15.84
C GLU A 262 -11.02 1.00 15.08
N ILE A 263 -9.95 0.93 14.27
CA ILE A 263 -9.28 2.16 13.79
C ILE A 263 -9.46 2.41 12.27
N ILE A 264 -10.16 1.54 11.51
CA ILE A 264 -10.40 1.77 10.07
C ILE A 264 -11.90 1.72 9.67
N GLU A 265 -12.81 1.28 10.55
CA GLU A 265 -14.24 1.21 10.21
C GLU A 265 -15.06 2.45 10.63
N GLU A 266 -14.49 3.65 10.70
CA GLU A 266 -15.36 4.85 10.84
C GLU A 266 -16.12 5.17 9.54
N GLU A 267 -15.60 4.81 8.36
CA GLU A 267 -16.29 5.09 7.08
C GLU A 267 -17.28 3.98 6.64
N ASN A 268 -17.22 2.78 7.24
CA ASN A 268 -18.08 1.64 6.86
C ASN A 268 -18.93 1.08 8.02
N ARG A 269 -19.06 1.81 9.14
CA ARG A 269 -20.02 1.45 10.19
C ARG A 269 -21.43 1.76 9.70
N THR A 270 -22.26 0.72 9.54
CA THR A 270 -23.71 0.91 9.55
C THR A 270 -24.12 1.41 10.94
N PRO A 271 -24.65 2.66 11.09
CA PRO A 271 -24.88 3.30 12.39
C PRO A 271 -25.80 2.54 13.38
N TRP A 272 -26.58 1.57 12.90
CA TRP A 272 -27.62 0.88 13.66
C TRP A 272 -27.22 -0.51 14.19
N LYS A 273 -25.98 -0.97 13.99
CA LYS A 273 -25.51 -2.23 14.60
C LYS A 273 -24.81 -1.96 15.93
N PRO A 274 -25.34 -2.43 17.07
CA PRO A 274 -24.66 -2.25 18.36
C PRO A 274 -23.34 -3.04 18.37
N PRO A 275 -22.30 -2.56 19.08
CA PRO A 275 -21.06 -3.29 19.25
C PRO A 275 -21.36 -4.63 19.95
N VAL A 276 -20.83 -5.72 19.40
CA VAL A 276 -20.92 -7.05 20.03
C VAL A 276 -20.20 -6.98 21.39
N PRO A 277 -20.84 -7.37 22.50
CA PRO A 277 -20.19 -7.35 23.81
C PRO A 277 -18.93 -8.20 23.80
N LEU A 278 -17.84 -7.67 24.36
CA LEU A 278 -16.64 -8.46 24.61
C LEU A 278 -16.97 -9.61 25.59
N PRO A 279 -16.37 -10.80 25.44
CA PRO A 279 -16.60 -11.90 26.36
C PRO A 279 -16.28 -11.49 27.79
N ILE A 280 -17.17 -11.87 28.72
CA ILE A 280 -17.07 -11.61 30.16
C ILE A 280 -15.83 -12.35 30.67
N ILE A 281 -14.96 -11.65 31.39
CA ILE A 281 -13.78 -12.24 32.03
C ILE A 281 -14.18 -12.57 33.47
N ASP A 282 -14.42 -13.84 33.77
CA ASP A 282 -15.03 -14.28 35.03
C ASP A 282 -14.13 -14.08 36.26
N THR A 283 -12.82 -13.97 36.08
CA THR A 283 -11.86 -13.68 37.15
C THR A 283 -10.86 -12.63 36.69
N LEU A 284 -10.94 -11.41 37.22
CA LEU A 284 -9.97 -10.33 36.96
C LEU A 284 -9.12 -10.08 38.21
N PRO A 285 -7.80 -9.86 38.06
CA PRO A 285 -6.96 -9.49 39.19
C PRO A 285 -7.36 -8.11 39.72
N LYS A 286 -7.37 -7.94 41.04
CA LYS A 286 -7.69 -6.65 41.68
C LYS A 286 -6.60 -5.60 41.46
N LYS A 287 -5.34 -6.06 41.33
CA LYS A 287 -4.17 -5.22 41.21
C LYS A 287 -3.13 -5.87 40.29
N ILE A 288 -2.48 -5.07 39.44
CA ILE A 288 -1.35 -5.47 38.59
C ILE A 288 -0.16 -4.54 38.86
N ASN A 289 1.07 -5.09 38.88
CA ASN A 289 2.28 -4.28 38.93
C ASN A 289 2.85 -4.08 37.51
N LEU A 290 3.23 -2.84 37.18
CA LEU A 290 3.84 -2.48 35.90
C LEU A 290 5.29 -2.04 36.17
N ILE A 291 6.26 -2.80 35.69
CA ILE A 291 7.68 -2.44 35.79
C ILE A 291 8.07 -1.75 34.48
N VAL A 292 8.40 -0.47 34.53
CA VAL A 292 8.72 0.35 33.36
C VAL A 292 10.24 0.50 33.27
N SER A 293 10.88 -0.25 32.38
CA SER A 293 12.30 -0.11 32.04
C SER A 293 12.44 0.21 30.55
N ASN A 294 13.26 -0.53 29.78
CA ASN A 294 13.30 -0.44 28.31
C ASN A 294 11.98 -0.88 27.66
N GLU A 295 11.25 -1.79 28.30
CA GLU A 295 9.88 -2.22 27.98
C GLU A 295 9.01 -2.13 29.25
N ILE A 296 7.69 -2.27 29.10
CA ILE A 296 6.74 -2.38 30.22
C ILE A 296 6.57 -3.87 30.50
N PHE A 297 7.08 -4.32 31.63
CA PHE A 297 6.99 -5.71 32.06
C PHE A 297 5.77 -5.92 32.96
N ILE A 298 5.04 -7.01 32.68
CA ILE A 298 3.87 -7.45 33.45
C ILE A 298 4.02 -8.94 33.74
N GLU A 299 3.83 -9.34 34.99
CA GLU A 299 3.97 -10.72 35.46
C GLU A 299 2.83 -11.61 34.95
N LYS A 300 3.16 -12.74 34.32
CA LYS A 300 2.21 -13.65 33.67
C LYS A 300 1.32 -14.40 34.65
N GLU A 301 1.88 -14.87 35.76
CA GLU A 301 1.20 -15.72 36.74
C GLU A 301 -0.03 -15.02 37.35
N SER A 302 -0.02 -13.69 37.35
CA SER A 302 -1.11 -12.84 37.84
C SER A 302 -2.23 -12.58 36.81
N LEU A 303 -2.05 -13.00 35.54
CA LEU A 303 -2.90 -12.61 34.43
C LEU A 303 -3.72 -13.79 33.87
N PRO A 304 -5.06 -13.68 33.88
CA PRO A 304 -5.91 -14.58 33.11
C PRO A 304 -5.59 -14.51 31.61
N SER A 305 -5.67 -15.66 30.94
CA SER A 305 -5.48 -15.83 29.49
C SER A 305 -6.18 -14.77 28.61
N PRO A 306 -7.45 -14.38 28.87
CA PRO A 306 -8.12 -13.36 28.06
C PRO A 306 -7.54 -11.96 28.26
N LEU A 307 -7.11 -11.63 29.48
CA LEU A 307 -6.50 -10.32 29.78
C LEU A 307 -5.10 -10.22 29.18
N LEU A 308 -4.32 -11.29 29.28
CA LEU A 308 -3.00 -11.41 28.64
C LEU A 308 -3.10 -11.17 27.12
N ASN A 309 -4.05 -11.83 26.46
CA ASN A 309 -4.30 -11.65 25.03
C ASN A 309 -4.72 -10.22 24.67
N ARG A 310 -5.52 -9.53 25.50
CA ARG A 310 -5.87 -8.12 25.28
C ARG A 310 -4.65 -7.21 25.41
N LEU A 311 -3.79 -7.44 26.39
CA LEU A 311 -2.55 -6.69 26.58
C LEU A 311 -1.58 -6.87 25.39
N ILE A 312 -1.39 -8.10 24.91
CA ILE A 312 -0.57 -8.39 23.73
C ILE A 312 -1.15 -7.69 22.48
N ARG A 313 -2.48 -7.65 22.33
CA ARG A 313 -3.15 -6.99 21.19
C ARG A 313 -2.92 -5.48 21.15
N ILE A 314 -2.71 -4.80 22.28
CA ILE A 314 -2.33 -3.37 22.29
C ILE A 314 -1.02 -3.15 21.53
N ALA A 315 -0.08 -4.09 21.65
CA ALA A 315 1.19 -4.05 20.96
C ALA A 315 1.16 -4.78 19.60
N ALA A 316 -0.01 -4.94 18.96
CA ALA A 316 -0.14 -5.65 17.70
C ALA A 316 -0.95 -4.85 16.67
N PHE A 317 -0.61 -5.00 15.39
CA PHE A 317 -1.32 -4.34 14.29
C PHE A 317 -1.32 -5.20 13.02
N GLN A 318 -2.25 -4.93 12.11
CA GLN A 318 -2.35 -5.64 10.84
C GLN A 318 -1.11 -5.44 9.97
N ASN A 319 -0.63 -6.50 9.33
CA ASN A 319 0.45 -6.42 8.36
C ASN A 319 -0.08 -6.02 6.97
N PRO A 320 0.08 -4.76 6.51
CA PRO A 320 -0.51 -4.32 5.26
C PRO A 320 0.08 -5.06 4.05
N ASP A 321 1.31 -5.57 4.16
CA ASP A 321 1.94 -6.37 3.12
C ASP A 321 1.23 -7.72 2.91
N PHE A 322 0.69 -8.31 3.99
CA PHE A 322 -0.13 -9.52 3.91
C PHE A 322 -1.41 -9.25 3.11
N TYR A 323 -2.17 -8.23 3.52
CA TYR A 323 -3.45 -7.90 2.88
C TYR A 323 -3.27 -7.43 1.44
N LYS A 324 -2.21 -6.67 1.14
CA LYS A 324 -1.85 -6.30 -0.24
C LYS A 324 -1.51 -7.52 -1.09
N ALA A 325 -0.68 -8.43 -0.57
CA ALA A 325 -0.35 -9.66 -1.29
C ALA A 325 -1.60 -10.53 -1.49
N GLN A 326 -2.48 -10.63 -0.49
CA GLN A 326 -3.75 -11.33 -0.59
C GLN A 326 -4.66 -10.71 -1.66
N ALA A 327 -4.84 -9.38 -1.64
CA ALA A 327 -5.66 -8.66 -2.62
C ALA A 327 -5.12 -8.80 -4.05
N MET A 328 -3.78 -8.83 -4.21
CA MET A 328 -3.10 -9.07 -5.48
C MET A 328 -2.99 -10.55 -5.86
N ARG A 329 -3.57 -11.47 -5.07
CA ARG A 329 -3.48 -12.93 -5.25
C ARG A 329 -2.04 -13.45 -5.34
N LEU A 330 -1.11 -12.79 -4.65
CA LEU A 330 0.30 -13.16 -4.55
C LEU A 330 0.55 -14.06 -3.31
N PRO A 331 1.62 -14.88 -3.32
CA PRO A 331 1.96 -15.72 -2.17
C PRO A 331 2.14 -14.94 -0.87
N VAL A 332 1.48 -15.41 0.18
CA VAL A 332 1.52 -14.84 1.55
C VAL A 332 2.38 -15.66 2.53
N TYR A 333 3.07 -16.68 2.03
CA TYR A 333 3.83 -17.66 2.82
C TYR A 333 4.71 -17.05 3.94
N ASP A 334 5.50 -16.02 3.62
CA ASP A 334 6.40 -15.37 4.58
C ASP A 334 5.85 -14.05 5.18
N LYS A 335 4.53 -13.82 5.09
CA LYS A 335 3.91 -12.58 5.56
C LYS A 335 2.96 -12.88 6.70
N PRO A 336 3.30 -12.60 7.97
CA PRO A 336 2.35 -12.79 9.06
C PRO A 336 1.16 -11.84 8.87
N ARG A 337 -0.06 -12.25 9.22
CA ARG A 337 -1.26 -11.40 9.13
C ARG A 337 -1.21 -10.20 10.07
N ILE A 338 -0.56 -10.39 11.21
CA ILE A 338 -0.47 -9.44 12.31
C ILE A 338 1.00 -9.33 12.69
N ILE A 339 1.47 -8.12 12.88
CA ILE A 339 2.78 -7.83 13.44
C ILE A 339 2.55 -7.58 14.93
N GLY A 340 3.12 -8.45 15.76
CA GLY A 340 3.17 -8.28 17.22
C GLY A 340 4.51 -7.68 17.65
N CYS A 341 4.46 -6.70 18.53
CA CYS A 341 5.62 -6.05 19.14
C CYS A 341 5.78 -6.39 20.62
N ALA A 342 4.90 -7.22 21.18
CA ALA A 342 5.06 -7.81 22.51
C ALA A 342 6.15 -8.89 22.50
N ARG A 343 6.87 -9.03 23.60
CA ARG A 343 7.86 -10.08 23.82
C ARG A 343 7.45 -10.97 24.96
N ASP A 344 7.63 -12.27 24.73
CA ASP A 344 7.31 -13.29 25.70
C ASP A 344 8.57 -13.69 26.46
N TYR A 345 8.59 -13.46 27.77
CA TYR A 345 9.65 -13.90 28.69
C TYR A 345 9.12 -15.01 29.59
N SER A 346 10.00 -15.72 30.31
CA SER A 346 9.60 -16.87 31.15
C SER A 346 8.47 -16.53 32.13
N HIS A 347 8.63 -15.49 32.95
CA HIS A 347 7.64 -15.07 33.96
C HIS A 347 6.91 -13.75 33.62
N HIS A 348 7.33 -13.06 32.55
CA HIS A 348 6.83 -11.72 32.23
C HIS A 348 6.43 -11.61 30.76
N ILE A 349 5.53 -10.69 30.44
CA ILE A 349 5.39 -10.15 29.09
C ILE A 349 6.00 -8.75 29.04
N GLY A 350 6.75 -8.47 27.97
CA GLY A 350 7.28 -7.14 27.68
C GLY A 350 6.43 -6.46 26.61
N LEU A 351 5.89 -5.29 26.92
CA LEU A 351 5.15 -4.44 25.98
C LEU A 351 5.96 -3.17 25.67
N PRO A 352 5.85 -2.60 24.44
CA PRO A 352 6.52 -1.36 24.11
C PRO A 352 6.07 -0.20 25.01
N ARG A 353 7.01 0.68 25.40
CA ARG A 353 6.74 1.81 26.31
C ARG A 353 5.69 2.79 25.79
N GLY A 354 5.62 2.98 24.47
CA GLY A 354 4.61 3.82 23.84
C GLY A 354 3.17 3.37 24.09
N CYS A 355 2.97 2.11 24.48
CA CYS A 355 1.66 1.55 24.80
C CYS A 355 1.20 1.82 26.24
N PHE A 356 1.99 2.53 27.07
CA PHE A 356 1.66 2.76 28.49
C PHE A 356 0.26 3.36 28.70
N TYR A 357 -0.10 4.36 27.89
CA TYR A 357 -1.42 4.99 27.96
C TYR A 357 -2.54 3.97 27.68
N ASP A 358 -2.42 3.20 26.60
CA ASP A 358 -3.43 2.21 26.20
C ASP A 358 -3.55 1.07 27.23
N ILE A 359 -2.43 0.63 27.81
CA ILE A 359 -2.41 -0.36 28.89
C ILE A 359 -3.17 0.17 30.10
N THR A 360 -2.81 1.36 30.59
CA THR A 360 -3.47 1.93 31.78
C THR A 360 -4.93 2.30 31.53
N LYS A 361 -5.30 2.63 30.28
CA LYS A 361 -6.68 2.83 29.85
C LYS A 361 -7.47 1.52 29.93
N LEU A 362 -6.95 0.44 29.34
CA LEU A 362 -7.56 -0.89 29.41
C LEU A 362 -7.76 -1.36 30.87
N LEU A 363 -6.74 -1.19 31.72
CA LEU A 363 -6.82 -1.56 33.13
C LEU A 363 -7.90 -0.76 33.86
N ARG A 364 -8.03 0.54 33.58
CA ARG A 364 -9.08 1.40 34.15
C ARG A 364 -10.47 1.00 33.69
N GLU A 365 -10.66 0.70 32.40
CA GLU A 365 -11.93 0.22 31.84
C GLU A 365 -12.37 -1.10 32.48
N LEU A 366 -11.41 -1.98 32.78
CA LEU A 366 -11.63 -3.24 33.49
C LEU A 366 -11.66 -3.10 35.01
N LYS A 367 -11.56 -1.88 35.54
CA LYS A 367 -11.54 -1.55 36.98
C LYS A 367 -10.42 -2.26 37.78
N ILE A 368 -9.30 -2.55 37.12
CA ILE A 368 -8.10 -3.14 37.73
C ILE A 368 -7.20 -2.01 38.23
N LYS A 369 -6.81 -2.05 39.51
CA LYS A 369 -5.81 -1.10 40.03
C LYS A 369 -4.43 -1.46 39.51
N TYR A 370 -3.55 -0.47 39.33
CA TYR A 370 -2.16 -0.74 38.97
C TYR A 370 -1.19 0.06 39.82
N THR A 371 0.01 -0.49 40.01
CA THR A 371 1.19 0.24 40.52
C THR A 371 2.26 0.29 39.45
N THR A 372 3.10 1.31 39.52
CA THR A 372 4.19 1.52 38.57
C THR A 372 5.51 1.57 39.33
N GLN A 373 6.47 0.77 38.88
CA GLN A 373 7.87 0.81 39.33
C GLN A 373 8.73 1.25 38.14
N GLU A 374 9.43 2.37 38.28
CA GLU A 374 10.30 2.89 37.23
C GLU A 374 11.73 2.39 37.41
N GLU A 375 12.24 1.69 36.40
CA GLU A 375 13.61 1.20 36.25
C GLU A 375 14.26 1.88 35.03
N LEU A 376 13.97 3.18 34.87
CA LEU A 376 14.44 4.03 33.78
C LEU A 376 15.73 4.74 34.19
N PHE A 377 16.61 4.96 33.23
CA PHE A 377 17.81 5.77 33.43
C PHE A 377 17.50 7.24 33.19
N ALA A 378 17.52 8.06 34.24
CA ALA A 378 17.23 9.50 34.17
C ALA A 378 18.35 10.32 33.50
N GLY A 379 19.55 9.74 33.41
CA GLY A 379 20.74 10.39 32.86
C GLY A 379 21.54 11.20 33.85
N GLU A 380 22.66 11.71 33.36
CA GLU A 380 23.54 12.63 34.08
C GLU A 380 23.20 14.08 33.74
N SER A 381 23.20 14.96 34.75
CA SER A 381 22.87 16.37 34.57
C SER A 381 23.89 17.08 33.67
N LEU A 382 23.41 17.84 32.69
CA LEU A 382 24.24 18.68 31.83
C LEU A 382 24.06 20.17 32.14
N ASP A 383 25.17 20.90 32.20
CA ASP A 383 25.14 22.37 32.26
C ASP A 383 25.26 22.95 30.85
N ILE A 384 24.09 23.22 30.24
CA ILE A 384 23.98 23.73 28.87
C ILE A 384 22.81 24.71 28.81
N GLN A 385 22.97 25.74 27.98
CA GLN A 385 21.93 26.73 27.69
C GLN A 385 21.65 26.76 26.18
N PHE A 386 20.44 27.16 25.82
CA PHE A 386 20.06 27.34 24.42
C PHE A 386 20.37 28.77 23.99
N CYS A 387 21.17 28.93 22.93
CA CYS A 387 21.72 30.19 22.44
C CYS A 387 20.95 30.71 21.21
N GLY A 388 19.63 30.55 21.16
CA GLY A 388 18.80 31.03 20.06
C GLY A 388 17.38 31.38 20.50
N GLU A 389 16.57 31.83 19.55
CA GLU A 389 15.15 32.11 19.76
C GLU A 389 14.28 31.15 18.97
N LEU A 390 13.22 30.64 19.60
CA LEU A 390 12.23 29.79 18.93
C LEU A 390 11.22 30.66 18.20
N ARG A 391 10.81 30.22 17.02
CA ARG A 391 9.67 30.81 16.30
C ARG A 391 8.36 30.49 17.03
N PRO A 392 7.29 31.30 16.89
CA PRO A 392 6.01 31.05 17.54
C PRO A 392 5.45 29.64 17.29
N GLU A 393 5.54 29.14 16.05
CA GLU A 393 5.09 27.79 15.71
C GLU A 393 5.98 26.69 16.32
N GLN A 394 7.25 26.97 16.59
CA GLN A 394 8.16 26.05 17.29
C GLN A 394 7.87 26.03 18.79
N GLN A 395 7.44 27.16 19.36
CA GLN A 395 7.04 27.26 20.77
C GLN A 395 5.88 26.30 21.08
N LEU A 396 4.83 26.31 20.24
CA LEU A 396 3.70 25.38 20.36
C LEU A 396 4.14 23.91 20.32
N ALA A 397 5.14 23.58 19.49
CA ALA A 397 5.66 22.23 19.39
C ALA A 397 6.43 21.80 20.65
N VAL A 398 7.30 22.67 21.19
CA VAL A 398 8.05 22.34 22.41
C VAL A 398 7.14 22.27 23.63
N ASP A 399 6.12 23.12 23.73
CA ASP A 399 5.17 23.10 24.84
C ASP A 399 4.41 21.76 24.88
N ALA A 400 4.01 21.24 23.71
CA ALA A 400 3.38 19.91 23.61
C ALA A 400 4.38 18.78 23.93
N LEU A 401 5.61 18.84 23.42
CA LEU A 401 6.64 17.82 23.66
C LEU A 401 7.09 17.76 25.13
N MET A 402 7.05 18.88 25.87
CA MET A 402 7.46 18.93 27.27
C MET A 402 6.45 18.30 28.24
N GLN A 403 5.20 18.07 27.80
CA GLN A 403 4.14 17.45 28.62
C GLN A 403 4.29 15.93 28.77
N SER A 404 5.14 15.29 27.98
CA SER A 404 5.37 13.85 28.04
C SER A 404 6.84 13.50 28.02
N ASP A 405 7.20 12.37 28.60
CA ASP A 405 8.58 11.89 28.60
C ASP A 405 8.96 11.22 27.27
N ILE A 406 7.97 10.67 26.57
CA ILE A 406 8.16 10.08 25.25
C ILE A 406 7.17 10.68 24.25
N GLY A 407 7.62 10.99 23.04
CA GLY A 407 6.72 11.39 21.97
C GLY A 407 7.35 11.65 20.63
N VAL A 408 6.51 11.91 19.63
CA VAL A 408 6.91 12.14 18.25
C VAL A 408 6.50 13.53 17.77
N LEU A 409 7.46 14.26 17.20
CA LEU A 409 7.23 15.48 16.43
C LEU A 409 7.15 15.15 14.94
N SER A 410 5.97 15.36 14.34
CA SER A 410 5.74 15.21 12.91
C SER A 410 5.72 16.58 12.24
N ALA A 411 6.84 17.00 11.67
CA ALA A 411 6.97 18.33 11.08
C ALA A 411 7.88 18.35 9.83
N THR A 412 7.53 19.19 8.86
CA THR A 412 8.23 19.32 7.57
C THR A 412 9.73 19.63 7.75
N THR A 413 10.56 19.37 6.73
CA THR A 413 12.02 19.60 6.77
C THR A 413 12.40 21.05 7.08
N ALA A 414 11.59 22.03 6.68
CA ALA A 414 11.85 23.45 6.90
C ALA A 414 11.36 23.99 8.27
N PHE A 415 10.70 23.15 9.08
CA PHE A 415 10.21 23.56 10.41
C PHE A 415 11.35 23.83 11.41
N GLY A 416 12.53 23.27 11.19
CA GLY A 416 13.65 23.38 12.14
C GLY A 416 13.58 22.35 13.27
N LYS A 417 13.29 21.08 12.95
CA LYS A 417 13.22 19.97 13.92
C LYS A 417 14.46 19.89 14.81
N THR A 418 15.65 20.09 14.23
CA THR A 418 16.93 20.08 14.96
C THR A 418 17.03 21.23 15.97
N VAL A 419 16.45 22.39 15.68
CA VAL A 419 16.42 23.55 16.60
C VAL A 419 15.53 23.25 17.80
N VAL A 420 14.33 22.71 17.54
CA VAL A 420 13.40 22.23 18.58
C VAL A 420 14.08 21.19 19.46
N ALA A 421 14.77 20.22 18.86
CA ALA A 421 15.47 19.20 19.60
C ALA A 421 16.66 19.72 20.42
N ALA A 422 17.45 20.67 19.89
CA ALA A 422 18.50 21.33 20.66
C ALA A 422 17.92 22.08 21.88
N TRP A 423 16.80 22.79 21.71
CA TRP A 423 16.10 23.41 22.82
C TRP A 423 15.62 22.38 23.86
N MET A 424 15.07 21.25 23.43
CA MET A 424 14.65 20.16 24.32
C MET A 424 15.83 19.62 25.13
N ILE A 425 17.00 19.43 24.52
CA ILE A 425 18.24 19.01 25.21
C ILE A 425 18.60 20.02 26.31
N ALA A 426 18.62 21.32 25.97
CA ALA A 426 18.95 22.38 26.92
C ALA A 426 17.94 22.50 28.08
N LYS A 427 16.67 22.12 27.86
CA LYS A 427 15.62 22.15 28.89
C LYS A 427 15.60 20.91 29.76
N ARG A 428 15.79 19.72 29.18
CA ARG A 428 15.85 18.45 29.92
C ARG A 428 17.17 18.29 30.67
N LYS A 429 18.24 18.99 30.25
CA LYS A 429 19.56 19.04 30.92
C LYS A 429 20.11 17.66 31.29
N THR A 430 19.97 16.69 30.40
CA THR A 430 20.40 15.31 30.65
C THR A 430 21.23 14.78 29.50
N ASN A 431 22.18 13.90 29.78
CA ASN A 431 23.06 13.34 28.77
C ASN A 431 22.26 12.66 27.64
N THR A 432 22.61 13.00 26.41
CA THR A 432 21.75 12.76 25.24
C THR A 432 22.45 11.96 24.15
N LEU A 433 21.79 10.93 23.65
CA LEU A 433 22.17 10.22 22.42
C LEU A 433 21.24 10.59 21.28
N ILE A 434 21.80 11.10 20.19
CA ILE A 434 21.10 11.42 18.96
C ILE A 434 21.39 10.32 17.94
N ILE A 435 20.36 9.63 17.49
CA ILE A 435 20.45 8.55 16.51
C ILE A 435 20.04 9.09 15.15
N VAL A 436 20.93 8.96 14.17
CA VAL A 436 20.74 9.38 12.76
C VAL A 436 21.04 8.23 11.81
N HIS A 437 20.58 8.32 10.56
CA HIS A 437 20.77 7.26 9.55
C HIS A 437 21.82 7.59 8.48
N THR A 438 22.29 8.83 8.36
CA THR A 438 23.39 9.19 7.43
C THR A 438 24.47 10.01 8.10
N LYS A 439 25.70 9.88 7.58
CA LYS A 439 26.86 10.66 8.05
C LYS A 439 26.65 12.17 7.85
N GLN A 440 25.97 12.55 6.76
CA GLN A 440 25.65 13.96 6.49
C GLN A 440 24.76 14.55 7.58
N LEU A 441 23.72 13.82 8.03
CA LEU A 441 22.90 14.26 9.16
C LEU A 441 23.73 14.33 10.44
N GLN A 442 24.63 13.37 10.68
CA GLN A 442 25.53 13.43 11.84
C GLN A 442 26.35 14.73 11.84
N ASP A 443 26.95 15.10 10.71
CA ASP A 443 27.75 16.33 10.61
C ASP A 443 26.86 17.59 10.77
N GLN A 444 25.67 17.62 10.17
CA GLN A 444 24.70 18.71 10.35
C GLN A 444 24.27 18.89 11.81
N TRP A 445 24.01 17.79 12.52
CA TRP A 445 23.67 17.83 13.94
C TRP A 445 24.79 18.45 14.76
N VAL A 446 26.05 18.15 14.45
CA VAL A 446 27.17 18.78 15.14
C VAL A 446 27.13 20.29 14.93
N ASP A 447 27.04 20.76 13.69
CA ASP A 447 27.03 22.20 13.39
C ASP A 447 25.87 22.92 14.10
N ARG A 448 24.69 22.29 14.16
CA ARG A 448 23.51 22.83 14.84
C ARG A 448 23.69 22.85 16.36
N LEU A 449 24.25 21.81 16.98
CA LEU A 449 24.54 21.81 18.41
C LEU A 449 25.63 22.83 18.78
N GLN A 450 26.63 23.03 17.91
CA GLN A 450 27.63 24.09 18.12
C GLN A 450 26.96 25.48 18.12
N THR A 451 26.07 25.71 17.16
CA THR A 451 25.38 26.99 17.00
C THR A 451 24.40 27.27 18.14
N PHE A 452 23.51 26.32 18.43
CA PHE A 452 22.39 26.53 19.33
C PHE A 452 22.65 26.17 20.78
N LEU A 453 23.72 25.43 21.10
CA LEU A 453 24.09 25.07 22.48
C LEU A 453 25.46 25.61 22.89
N GLY A 454 26.17 26.33 22.01
CA GLY A 454 27.50 26.87 22.30
C GLY A 454 28.57 25.79 22.56
N LEU A 455 28.33 24.53 22.19
CA LEU A 455 29.22 23.42 22.50
C LEU A 455 30.35 23.33 21.47
N PRO A 456 31.62 23.23 21.88
CA PRO A 456 32.71 22.94 20.94
C PRO A 456 32.55 21.56 20.30
N ALA A 457 32.82 21.44 18.99
CA ALA A 457 32.74 20.16 18.25
C ALA A 457 33.49 18.99 18.90
N LYS A 458 34.54 19.28 19.69
CA LYS A 458 35.36 18.28 20.41
C LYS A 458 34.65 17.66 21.62
N LYS A 459 33.65 18.34 22.20
CA LYS A 459 32.84 17.83 23.32
C LYS A 459 31.67 16.95 22.87
N ILE A 460 31.26 17.08 21.61
CA ILE A 460 30.21 16.26 20.99
C ILE A 460 30.86 14.97 20.48
N GLY A 461 30.51 13.83 21.05
CA GLY A 461 31.02 12.56 20.54
C GLY A 461 30.27 12.08 19.30
N ARG A 462 30.96 11.24 18.52
CA ARG A 462 30.51 10.77 17.22
C ARG A 462 30.81 9.29 17.08
N PHE A 463 29.77 8.52 16.83
CA PHE A 463 29.87 7.08 16.64
C PHE A 463 29.39 6.67 15.24
N GLY A 464 30.22 5.93 14.52
CA GLY A 464 29.99 5.51 13.14
C GLY A 464 30.77 6.32 12.10
N GLY A 465 30.71 5.88 10.83
CA GLY A 465 31.31 6.62 9.71
C GLY A 465 32.84 6.72 9.76
N GLY A 466 33.50 5.78 10.45
CA GLY A 466 34.94 5.73 10.70
C GLY A 466 35.38 6.36 12.02
N ARG A 467 34.48 6.95 12.81
CA ARG A 467 34.76 7.52 14.15
C ARG A 467 34.11 6.67 15.24
N LYS A 468 34.79 6.53 16.38
CA LYS A 468 34.33 5.70 17.52
C LYS A 468 34.38 6.44 18.87
N LYS A 469 34.53 7.76 18.89
CA LYS A 469 34.69 8.50 20.14
C LYS A 469 33.32 8.91 20.67
N ILE A 470 32.85 8.17 21.67
CA ILE A 470 31.66 8.50 22.47
C ILE A 470 32.14 9.24 23.73
N THR A 471 31.43 10.27 24.16
CA THR A 471 31.81 11.06 25.35
C THR A 471 30.91 10.79 26.56
N GLY A 472 29.72 10.22 26.36
CA GLY A 472 28.72 10.04 27.41
C GLY A 472 27.96 11.33 27.75
N PHE A 473 28.26 12.44 27.06
CA PHE A 473 27.69 13.77 27.31
C PHE A 473 26.56 14.09 26.32
N ILE A 474 26.92 14.51 25.10
CA ILE A 474 26.01 14.58 23.95
C ILE A 474 26.71 13.89 22.79
N ASP A 475 26.12 12.80 22.34
CA ASP A 475 26.71 11.94 21.33
C ASP A 475 25.76 11.76 20.16
N ILE A 476 26.34 11.65 18.96
CA ILE A 476 25.57 11.39 17.74
C ILE A 476 26.04 10.07 17.14
N ALA A 477 25.13 9.12 16.98
CA ALA A 477 25.42 7.78 16.49
C ALA A 477 24.68 7.46 15.19
N LEU A 478 25.39 6.82 14.25
CA LEU A 478 24.76 6.22 13.08
C LEU A 478 24.09 4.90 13.45
N ILE A 479 22.80 4.79 13.19
CA ILE A 479 22.01 3.60 13.53
C ILE A 479 22.56 2.31 12.92
N GLN A 480 23.08 2.37 11.69
CA GLN A 480 23.71 1.20 11.04
C GLN A 480 25.03 0.80 11.69
N SER A 481 25.73 1.74 12.32
CA SER A 481 26.95 1.43 13.07
C SER A 481 26.60 0.81 14.42
N LEU A 482 25.51 1.27 15.05
CA LEU A 482 24.96 0.65 16.25
C LEU A 482 24.59 -0.80 15.97
N THR A 483 23.85 -1.13 14.90
CA THR A 483 23.43 -2.52 14.60
C THR A 483 24.56 -3.55 14.50
N LYS A 484 25.80 -3.11 14.24
CA LYS A 484 26.96 -4.00 14.06
C LYS A 484 27.83 -4.12 15.31
N HIS A 485 27.52 -3.36 16.36
CA HIS A 485 28.29 -3.38 17.60
C HIS A 485 27.85 -4.56 18.47
N THR A 486 28.78 -5.23 19.14
CA THR A 486 28.48 -6.40 19.98
C THR A 486 27.93 -6.01 21.36
N GLU A 487 28.26 -4.80 21.82
CA GLU A 487 27.88 -4.27 23.14
C GLU A 487 27.00 -3.01 22.97
N ILE A 488 25.86 -3.15 22.29
CA ILE A 488 24.96 -2.00 22.06
C ILE A 488 24.25 -1.60 23.33
N GLU A 489 23.72 -2.58 24.08
CA GLU A 489 22.91 -2.33 25.28
C GLU A 489 23.67 -1.51 26.31
N SER A 490 24.91 -1.89 26.63
CA SER A 490 25.76 -1.17 27.58
C SER A 490 26.07 0.26 27.11
N MET A 491 26.24 0.47 25.80
CA MET A 491 26.50 1.78 25.24
C MET A 491 25.27 2.70 25.30
N ILE A 492 24.10 2.22 24.88
CA ILE A 492 22.90 3.09 24.79
C ILE A 492 22.20 3.27 26.14
N SER A 493 22.40 2.35 27.10
CA SER A 493 21.80 2.44 28.43
C SER A 493 22.40 3.55 29.30
N GLN A 494 23.49 4.18 28.85
CA GLN A 494 24.19 5.25 29.55
C GLN A 494 23.58 6.64 29.33
N TYR A 495 22.47 6.77 28.60
CA TYR A 495 21.87 8.08 28.25
C TYR A 495 20.48 8.26 28.83
N GLY A 496 20.24 9.42 29.46
CA GLY A 496 18.92 9.78 30.00
C GLY A 496 17.91 10.26 28.95
N TYR A 497 18.42 10.71 27.79
CA TYR A 497 17.60 11.17 26.69
C TYR A 497 18.07 10.58 25.36
N VAL A 498 17.14 10.00 24.59
CA VAL A 498 17.39 9.54 23.23
C VAL A 498 16.53 10.32 22.24
N ILE A 499 17.18 10.84 21.20
CA ILE A 499 16.51 11.49 20.08
C ILE A 499 16.73 10.65 18.83
N VAL A 500 15.65 10.24 18.15
CA VAL A 500 15.74 9.50 16.89
C VAL A 500 15.32 10.42 15.76
N ASP A 501 16.29 10.86 14.98
CA ASP A 501 16.03 11.69 13.80
C ASP A 501 15.66 10.82 12.59
N GLU A 502 14.72 11.32 11.79
CA GLU A 502 13.99 10.54 10.79
C GLU A 502 13.47 9.19 11.36
N CYS A 503 12.76 9.25 12.49
CA CYS A 503 12.23 8.09 13.21
C CYS A 503 11.30 7.20 12.36
N HIS A 504 10.88 7.67 11.18
CA HIS A 504 10.17 6.86 10.21
C HIS A 504 10.97 5.65 9.72
N HIS A 505 12.28 5.56 9.96
CA HIS A 505 13.07 4.35 9.69
C HIS A 505 12.97 3.26 10.77
N ILE A 506 12.52 3.56 11.99
CA ILE A 506 12.45 2.62 13.13
C ILE A 506 11.76 1.28 12.79
N PRO A 507 10.67 1.22 12.00
CA PRO A 507 9.96 -0.04 11.72
C PRO A 507 10.78 -1.14 11.00
N SER A 508 12.02 -0.84 10.60
CA SER A 508 12.99 -1.86 10.19
C SER A 508 13.38 -2.74 11.38
N VAL A 509 13.42 -4.07 11.20
CA VAL A 509 13.70 -5.04 12.27
C VAL A 509 14.96 -4.67 13.06
N SER A 510 16.09 -4.42 12.37
CA SER A 510 17.35 -4.10 13.04
C SER A 510 17.33 -2.76 13.78
N PHE A 511 16.48 -1.82 13.37
CA PHE A 511 16.39 -0.50 14.01
C PHE A 511 15.45 -0.57 15.22
N ASP A 512 14.34 -1.29 15.09
CA ASP A 512 13.42 -1.59 16.19
C ASP A 512 14.15 -2.28 17.35
N ASP A 513 15.01 -3.26 17.05
CA ASP A 513 15.79 -3.98 18.05
C ASP A 513 16.73 -3.07 18.87
N ILE A 514 17.27 -1.99 18.27
CA ILE A 514 18.10 -1.01 18.99
C ILE A 514 17.23 -0.16 19.92
N ILE A 515 16.15 0.43 19.38
CA ILE A 515 15.32 1.34 20.17
C ILE A 515 14.65 0.60 21.33
N ARG A 516 14.32 -0.68 21.15
CA ARG A 516 13.78 -1.55 22.21
C ARG A 516 14.70 -1.71 23.42
N GLN A 517 16.01 -1.57 23.25
CA GLN A 517 16.99 -1.71 24.33
C GLN A 517 17.20 -0.38 25.10
N VAL A 518 16.59 0.72 24.68
CA VAL A 518 16.79 2.04 25.29
C VAL A 518 16.08 2.14 26.65
N LYS A 519 16.86 2.33 27.71
CA LYS A 519 16.38 2.58 29.09
C LYS A 519 16.22 4.06 29.43
N ALA A 520 16.55 4.96 28.51
CA ALA A 520 16.48 6.41 28.70
C ALA A 520 15.09 6.85 29.19
N LYS A 521 15.03 7.72 30.21
CA LYS A 521 13.77 8.27 30.68
C LYS A 521 13.02 8.97 29.54
N PHE A 522 13.73 9.79 28.76
CA PHE A 522 13.15 10.56 27.67
C PHE A 522 13.45 9.97 26.29
N ILE A 523 12.44 9.93 25.40
CA ILE A 523 12.60 9.51 24.00
C ILE A 523 11.84 10.46 23.08
N THR A 524 12.52 11.06 22.10
CA THR A 524 11.85 11.91 21.10
C THR A 524 12.11 11.41 19.69
N GLY A 525 11.03 11.10 18.96
CA GLY A 525 11.09 10.82 17.52
C GLY A 525 10.87 12.08 16.69
N LEU A 526 11.73 12.33 15.71
CA LEU A 526 11.60 13.45 14.78
C LEU A 526 11.40 12.89 13.36
N SER A 527 10.35 13.32 12.65
CA SER A 527 10.17 12.95 11.24
C SER A 527 9.34 13.96 10.47
N ALA A 528 9.57 14.06 9.16
CA ALA A 528 8.68 14.81 8.27
C ALA A 528 7.38 14.06 7.95
N THR A 529 7.45 12.73 7.84
CA THR A 529 6.30 11.89 7.51
C THR A 529 6.37 10.59 8.29
N LEU A 530 5.32 10.27 9.04
CA LEU A 530 5.24 9.02 9.81
C LEU A 530 4.62 7.89 9.01
N VAL A 531 3.78 8.20 8.02
CA VAL A 531 3.16 7.17 7.18
C VAL A 531 4.20 6.55 6.26
N ARG A 532 4.34 5.22 6.32
CA ARG A 532 5.23 4.43 5.47
C ARG A 532 4.47 3.65 4.41
N LYS A 533 5.14 3.36 3.29
CA LYS A 533 4.57 2.55 2.19
C LYS A 533 4.25 1.11 2.59
N ASP A 534 5.04 0.53 3.49
CA ASP A 534 4.82 -0.80 4.09
C ASP A 534 3.73 -0.80 5.17
N GLY A 535 3.29 0.40 5.59
CA GLY A 535 2.28 0.62 6.63
C GLY A 535 2.69 0.14 8.04
N ARG A 536 3.97 -0.12 8.29
CA ARG A 536 4.51 -0.53 9.60
C ARG A 536 4.80 0.62 10.57
N HIS A 537 4.33 1.81 10.23
CA HIS A 537 4.47 3.01 11.03
C HIS A 537 3.92 2.94 12.48
N PRO A 538 2.96 2.07 12.86
CA PRO A 538 2.56 1.94 14.28
C PRO A 538 3.72 1.60 15.23
N ILE A 539 4.75 0.91 14.74
CA ILE A 539 5.97 0.61 15.52
C ILE A 539 6.63 1.90 16.04
N ILE A 540 6.58 2.99 15.27
CA ILE A 540 7.14 4.29 15.69
C ILE A 540 6.44 4.75 16.96
N MET A 541 5.10 4.69 17.00
CA MET A 541 4.34 5.12 18.17
C MET A 541 4.52 4.17 19.35
N MET A 542 4.66 2.87 19.10
CA MET A 542 4.95 1.88 20.13
C MET A 542 6.32 2.10 20.79
N ARG A 543 7.33 2.59 20.05
CA ARG A 543 8.68 2.83 20.58
C ARG A 543 8.90 4.25 21.11
N CYS A 544 8.50 5.26 20.34
CA CYS A 544 8.74 6.66 20.66
C CYS A 544 7.56 7.34 21.36
N GLY A 545 6.39 6.70 21.48
CA GLY A 545 5.18 7.30 22.03
C GLY A 545 4.29 7.97 20.99
N SER A 546 3.17 8.55 21.45
CA SER A 546 2.18 9.17 20.59
C SER A 546 2.70 10.40 19.83
N ILE A 547 1.98 10.83 18.80
CA ILE A 547 2.30 12.05 18.04
C ILE A 547 1.83 13.23 18.89
N LEU A 548 2.77 13.92 19.54
CA LEU A 548 2.46 15.04 20.45
C LEU A 548 2.19 16.34 19.70
N HIS A 549 2.83 16.52 18.54
CA HIS A 549 2.58 17.67 17.68
C HIS A 549 2.73 17.29 16.21
N ARG A 550 1.72 17.65 15.42
CA ARG A 550 1.72 17.47 13.96
C ARG A 550 1.52 18.83 13.31
N VAL A 551 2.46 19.20 12.45
CA VAL A 551 2.34 20.42 11.67
C VAL A 551 1.80 20.11 10.29
N ASP A 552 0.70 20.75 9.92
CA ASP A 552 0.14 20.64 8.57
C ASP A 552 1.04 21.38 7.56
N ALA A 553 1.46 20.66 6.52
CA ALA A 553 2.28 21.22 5.45
C ALA A 553 1.54 22.33 4.68
N LYS A 554 0.21 22.25 4.53
CA LYS A 554 -0.59 23.27 3.83
C LYS A 554 -0.66 24.57 4.62
N ALA A 555 -0.96 24.48 5.92
CA ALA A 555 -0.96 25.64 6.80
C ALA A 555 0.41 26.33 6.83
N GLN A 556 1.49 25.56 6.82
CA GLN A 556 2.84 26.11 6.69
C GLN A 556 3.14 26.73 5.32
N ALA A 557 2.64 26.17 4.23
CA ALA A 557 2.86 26.71 2.89
C ALA A 557 2.20 28.08 2.73
N ILE A 558 1.03 28.30 3.32
CA ILE A 558 0.30 29.58 3.32
C ILE A 558 1.07 30.68 4.07
N VAL A 559 1.80 30.31 5.14
CA VAL A 559 2.56 31.27 5.97
C VAL A 559 3.93 31.62 5.34
N ARG A 560 4.36 30.94 4.27
CA ARG A 560 5.66 31.21 3.63
C ARG A 560 5.60 32.44 2.72
N PRO A 561 6.71 33.20 2.60
CA PRO A 561 6.76 34.43 1.81
C PRO A 561 6.90 34.22 0.29
N PHE A 562 6.76 32.99 -0.22
CA PHE A 562 6.97 32.67 -1.64
C PHE A 562 5.96 31.66 -2.19
N GLU A 563 5.64 31.80 -3.47
CA GLU A 563 4.68 30.97 -4.21
C GLU A 563 5.27 29.62 -4.64
N HIS A 564 4.43 28.59 -4.78
CA HIS A 564 4.85 27.22 -5.08
C HIS A 564 4.13 26.68 -6.34
N TYR A 565 4.88 26.40 -7.41
CA TYR A 565 4.33 25.96 -8.70
C TYR A 565 4.88 24.62 -9.16
N VAL A 566 4.00 23.77 -9.71
CA VAL A 566 4.38 22.57 -10.48
C VAL A 566 4.02 22.80 -11.93
N PHE A 567 5.02 22.84 -12.81
CA PHE A 567 4.86 22.87 -14.25
C PHE A 567 4.86 21.45 -14.79
N VAL A 568 3.70 21.01 -15.29
CA VAL A 568 3.55 19.69 -15.89
C VAL A 568 4.03 19.76 -17.33
N ARG A 569 4.94 18.85 -17.70
CA ARG A 569 5.53 18.75 -19.05
C ARG A 569 5.08 17.44 -19.69
N PRO A 570 4.00 17.44 -20.49
CA PRO A 570 3.57 16.24 -21.22
C PRO A 570 4.67 15.79 -22.17
N THR A 571 5.00 14.51 -22.16
CA THR A 571 6.00 13.94 -23.07
C THR A 571 5.33 13.17 -24.20
N SER A 572 6.00 13.09 -25.35
CA SER A 572 5.60 12.23 -26.47
C SER A 572 6.07 10.78 -26.31
N PHE A 573 6.65 10.40 -25.16
CA PHE A 573 7.22 9.08 -24.91
C PHE A 573 6.23 7.97 -25.23
N ARG A 574 6.69 6.96 -25.97
CA ARG A 574 5.96 5.73 -26.27
C ARG A 574 6.92 4.55 -26.08
N PRO A 575 6.60 3.56 -25.24
CA PRO A 575 7.44 2.38 -25.09
C PRO A 575 7.44 1.57 -26.39
N TYR A 576 8.61 1.08 -26.78
CA TYR A 576 8.77 0.17 -27.91
C TYR A 576 8.86 -1.29 -27.47
N LYS A 577 9.19 -1.58 -26.21
CA LYS A 577 9.16 -2.94 -25.66
C LYS A 577 7.71 -3.40 -25.44
N GLN A 578 7.46 -4.70 -25.65
CA GLN A 578 6.14 -5.29 -25.40
C GLN A 578 5.75 -5.23 -23.92
N ILE A 579 4.45 -5.05 -23.65
CA ILE A 579 3.88 -5.05 -22.31
C ILE A 579 4.14 -6.40 -21.64
N ASN A 580 4.87 -6.39 -20.53
CA ASN A 580 5.13 -7.58 -19.72
C ASN A 580 4.06 -7.72 -18.63
N GLU A 581 3.50 -8.94 -18.45
CA GLU A 581 2.52 -9.23 -17.38
C GLU A 581 3.11 -9.02 -15.98
N ASN A 582 4.43 -9.16 -15.84
CA ASN A 582 5.13 -8.86 -14.59
C ASN A 582 5.39 -7.35 -14.49
N LEU A 583 4.54 -6.67 -13.71
CA LEU A 583 4.63 -5.24 -13.42
C LEU A 583 6.03 -4.77 -12.97
N ARG A 584 6.83 -5.61 -12.27
CA ARG A 584 8.17 -5.23 -11.82
C ARG A 584 9.17 -5.18 -12.99
N ILE A 585 9.07 -6.13 -13.90
CA ILE A 585 9.90 -6.21 -15.11
C ILE A 585 9.49 -5.09 -16.05
N GLN A 586 8.18 -4.94 -16.30
CA GLN A 586 7.61 -3.84 -17.06
C GLN A 586 8.10 -2.47 -16.54
N PHE A 587 8.16 -2.28 -15.23
CA PHE A 587 8.66 -1.04 -14.64
C PHE A 587 10.16 -0.81 -14.87
N GLN A 588 10.97 -1.87 -14.85
CA GLN A 588 12.40 -1.78 -15.15
C GLN A 588 12.64 -1.46 -16.62
N ASP A 589 11.93 -2.13 -17.52
CA ASP A 589 11.96 -1.88 -18.96
C ASP A 589 11.57 -0.44 -19.28
N LEU A 590 10.45 0.04 -18.73
CA LEU A 590 10.00 1.42 -18.93
C LEU A 590 11.02 2.45 -18.42
N TYR A 591 11.68 2.19 -17.29
CA TYR A 591 12.74 3.08 -16.80
C TYR A 591 13.93 3.13 -17.75
N GLU A 592 14.37 1.98 -18.25
CA GLU A 592 15.45 1.91 -19.22
C GLU A 592 15.10 2.66 -20.50
N GLU A 593 13.88 2.49 -21.01
CA GLU A 593 13.38 3.20 -22.20
C GLU A 593 13.27 4.71 -21.97
N LEU A 594 12.73 5.16 -20.83
CA LEU A 594 12.62 6.59 -20.49
C LEU A 594 13.99 7.28 -20.38
N MET A 595 15.02 6.57 -19.94
CA MET A 595 16.38 7.11 -19.80
C MET A 595 17.07 7.34 -21.14
N HIS A 596 16.70 6.55 -22.14
CA HIS A 596 17.28 6.58 -23.49
C HIS A 596 16.39 7.31 -24.50
N ASP A 597 15.29 7.93 -24.06
CA ASP A 597 14.46 8.75 -24.94
C ASP A 597 15.12 10.12 -25.16
N ASP A 598 15.72 10.29 -26.34
CA ASP A 598 16.47 11.49 -26.71
C ASP A 598 15.59 12.75 -26.70
N TYR A 599 14.35 12.65 -27.17
CA TYR A 599 13.43 13.81 -27.25
C TYR A 599 13.06 14.32 -25.86
N ARG A 600 12.78 13.39 -24.94
CA ARG A 600 12.50 13.68 -23.53
C ARG A 600 13.72 14.23 -22.82
N ASN A 601 14.91 13.68 -23.05
CA ASN A 601 16.15 14.19 -22.48
C ASN A 601 16.46 15.62 -22.97
N GLN A 602 16.27 15.90 -24.27
CA GLN A 602 16.38 17.24 -24.82
C GLN A 602 15.39 18.21 -24.19
N MET A 603 14.12 17.81 -24.00
CA MET A 603 13.13 18.62 -23.29
C MET A 603 13.59 18.96 -21.87
N ILE A 604 14.12 17.97 -21.14
CA ILE A 604 14.66 18.16 -19.79
C ILE A 604 15.80 19.17 -19.78
N CYS A 605 16.77 19.00 -20.67
CA CYS A 605 17.94 19.86 -20.76
C CYS A 605 17.56 21.29 -21.16
N ASN A 606 16.64 21.46 -22.11
CA ASN A 606 16.17 22.77 -22.55
C ASN A 606 15.45 23.52 -21.43
N ASP A 607 14.57 22.85 -20.68
CA ASP A 607 13.87 23.45 -19.55
C ASP A 607 14.86 23.83 -18.43
N ALA A 608 15.89 23.01 -18.19
CA ALA A 608 16.96 23.30 -17.22
C ALA A 608 17.79 24.52 -17.63
N ILE A 609 18.23 24.60 -18.89
CA ILE A 609 18.97 25.74 -19.44
C ILE A 609 18.12 27.00 -19.36
N TYR A 610 16.82 26.92 -19.66
CA TYR A 610 15.89 28.03 -19.55
C TYR A 610 15.78 28.54 -18.11
N ALA A 611 15.68 27.65 -17.12
CA ALA A 611 15.65 28.03 -15.71
C ALA A 611 16.94 28.76 -15.29
N VAL A 612 18.11 28.25 -15.70
CA VAL A 612 19.40 28.88 -15.43
C VAL A 612 19.48 30.28 -16.04
N LYS A 613 19.07 30.44 -17.31
CA LYS A 613 19.03 31.75 -18.00
C LYS A 613 18.10 32.76 -17.32
N LYS A 614 17.12 32.30 -16.55
CA LYS A 614 16.24 33.14 -15.71
C LYS A 614 16.82 33.44 -14.33
N GLY A 615 18.09 33.10 -14.08
CA GLY A 615 18.77 33.33 -12.81
C GLY A 615 18.38 32.37 -11.70
N ARG A 616 17.69 31.26 -12.02
CA ARG A 616 17.28 30.26 -11.04
C ARG A 616 18.42 29.31 -10.69
N SER A 617 18.26 28.59 -9.59
CA SER A 617 19.25 27.65 -9.06
C SER A 617 18.68 26.24 -9.00
N PRO A 618 18.69 25.52 -10.15
CA PRO A 618 18.00 24.25 -10.27
C PRO A 618 18.79 23.05 -9.74
N ILE A 619 18.02 22.05 -9.32
CA ILE A 619 18.47 20.67 -9.10
C ILE A 619 17.71 19.72 -10.01
N ILE A 620 18.44 18.85 -10.70
CA ILE A 620 17.91 17.81 -11.59
C ILE A 620 18.03 16.46 -10.89
N LEU A 621 16.88 15.83 -10.61
CA LEU A 621 16.81 14.56 -9.90
C LEU A 621 16.48 13.39 -10.81
N THR A 622 17.33 12.37 -10.76
CA THR A 622 17.14 11.05 -11.38
C THR A 622 17.42 9.94 -10.38
N GLU A 623 16.94 8.73 -10.62
CA GLU A 623 17.16 7.55 -9.75
C GLU A 623 18.29 6.64 -10.26
N ARG A 624 18.88 6.95 -11.42
CA ARG A 624 19.80 6.07 -12.15
C ARG A 624 21.07 6.81 -12.55
N ASN A 625 22.23 6.24 -12.21
CA ASN A 625 23.53 6.82 -12.53
C ASN A 625 23.74 6.99 -14.03
N GLU A 626 23.31 6.03 -14.83
CA GLU A 626 23.41 6.09 -16.30
C GLU A 626 22.64 7.28 -16.90
N HIS A 627 21.40 7.50 -16.46
CA HIS A 627 20.62 8.67 -16.89
C HIS A 627 21.27 9.98 -16.44
N LEU A 628 21.86 10.00 -15.24
CA LEU A 628 22.61 11.14 -14.75
C LEU A 628 23.79 11.45 -15.67
N ASP A 629 24.53 10.42 -16.09
CA ASP A 629 25.68 10.58 -16.97
C ASP A 629 25.25 11.08 -18.38
N ILE A 630 24.09 10.62 -18.90
CA ILE A 630 23.49 11.14 -20.15
C ILE A 630 23.16 12.64 -20.02
N LEU A 631 22.41 13.03 -18.99
CA LEU A 631 22.02 14.42 -18.76
C LEU A 631 23.24 15.32 -18.50
N HIS A 632 24.25 14.81 -17.79
CA HIS A 632 25.51 15.51 -17.58
C HIS A 632 26.20 15.82 -18.91
N GLN A 633 26.30 14.83 -19.81
CA GLN A 633 26.95 15.01 -21.10
C GLN A 633 26.23 16.04 -21.97
N GLN A 634 24.89 16.06 -21.95
CA GLN A 634 24.08 17.02 -22.70
C GLN A 634 24.13 18.45 -22.13
N LEU A 635 24.33 18.61 -20.81
CA LEU A 635 24.35 19.93 -20.15
C LEU A 635 25.74 20.55 -20.03
N LYS A 636 26.82 19.76 -20.10
CA LYS A 636 28.18 20.20 -19.81
C LYS A 636 28.67 21.36 -20.68
N SER A 637 28.20 21.46 -21.94
CA SER A 637 28.59 22.54 -22.86
C SER A 637 27.79 23.82 -22.65
N GLU A 638 26.60 23.74 -22.06
CA GLU A 638 25.63 24.83 -21.96
C GLU A 638 25.55 25.46 -20.56
N VAL A 639 26.04 24.76 -19.53
CA VAL A 639 26.01 25.20 -18.14
C VAL A 639 27.44 25.34 -17.61
N ARG A 640 27.82 26.57 -17.21
CA ARG A 640 29.18 26.88 -16.71
C ARG A 640 29.55 26.08 -15.47
N HIS A 641 28.64 26.02 -14.48
CA HIS A 641 28.88 25.29 -13.23
C HIS A 641 27.91 24.12 -13.07
N LEU A 642 28.32 22.96 -13.56
CA LEU A 642 27.56 21.72 -13.48
C LEU A 642 28.13 20.79 -12.41
N ILE A 643 27.41 20.62 -11.29
CA ILE A 643 27.87 19.83 -10.15
C ILE A 643 27.11 18.49 -10.08
N VAL A 644 27.85 17.38 -10.04
CA VAL A 644 27.29 16.03 -9.98
C VAL A 644 27.40 15.44 -8.58
N LEU A 645 26.27 15.01 -8.02
CA LEU A 645 26.14 14.38 -6.71
C LEU A 645 25.48 13.00 -6.85
N LYS A 646 26.28 11.96 -7.13
CA LYS A 646 25.80 10.59 -7.32
C LYS A 646 26.21 9.62 -6.22
N GLY A 647 25.37 8.62 -5.98
CA GLY A 647 25.69 7.50 -5.08
C GLY A 647 26.84 6.65 -5.62
N GLY A 648 27.81 6.34 -4.75
CA GLY A 648 29.00 5.56 -5.11
C GLY A 648 30.30 6.38 -5.25
N LEU A 649 30.24 7.71 -5.18
CA LEU A 649 31.43 8.57 -5.12
C LEU A 649 32.24 8.32 -3.84
N GLY A 650 33.56 8.37 -3.94
CA GLY A 650 34.45 8.28 -2.79
C GLY A 650 34.27 9.49 -1.85
N ALA A 651 34.58 9.31 -0.56
CA ALA A 651 34.43 10.38 0.45
C ALA A 651 35.21 11.66 0.10
N LYS A 652 36.34 11.54 -0.61
CA LYS A 652 37.16 12.66 -1.06
C LYS A 652 36.50 13.42 -2.22
N GLU A 653 36.01 12.70 -3.23
CA GLU A 653 35.34 13.26 -4.40
C GLU A 653 34.04 13.97 -4.00
N MET A 654 33.26 13.34 -3.11
CA MET A 654 32.03 13.95 -2.57
C MET A 654 32.33 15.25 -1.83
N LYS A 655 33.38 15.26 -1.00
CA LYS A 655 33.81 16.49 -0.30
C LYS A 655 34.25 17.57 -1.29
N GLN A 656 34.97 17.20 -2.36
CA GLN A 656 35.35 18.14 -3.41
C GLN A 656 34.15 18.71 -4.15
N ALA A 657 33.16 17.90 -4.53
CA ALA A 657 31.95 18.35 -5.21
C ALA A 657 31.13 19.32 -4.33
N ILE A 658 30.99 19.02 -3.04
CA ILE A 658 30.31 19.92 -2.09
C ILE A 658 31.13 21.22 -1.91
N SER A 659 32.45 21.13 -1.76
CA SER A 659 33.31 22.32 -1.64
C SER A 659 33.26 23.21 -2.89
N GLN A 660 33.24 22.60 -4.08
CA GLN A 660 33.04 23.32 -5.34
C GLN A 660 31.68 24.00 -5.35
N LEU A 661 30.61 23.29 -4.98
CA LEU A 661 29.27 23.86 -4.91
C LEU A 661 29.20 25.08 -3.98
N THR A 662 29.83 25.02 -2.81
CA THR A 662 29.86 26.13 -1.84
C THR A 662 30.76 27.28 -2.27
N ALA A 663 31.75 27.04 -3.15
CA ALA A 663 32.68 28.05 -3.62
C ALA A 663 32.14 28.87 -4.79
N ILE A 664 31.08 28.39 -5.47
CA ILE A 664 30.44 29.13 -6.57
C ILE A 664 29.79 30.41 -6.01
N PRO A 665 30.13 31.60 -6.56
CA PRO A 665 29.50 32.85 -6.17
C PRO A 665 27.97 32.83 -6.31
N LEU A 666 27.29 33.64 -5.50
CA LEU A 666 25.82 33.65 -5.44
C LEU A 666 25.16 34.14 -6.75
N ASP A 667 25.87 34.99 -7.48
CA ASP A 667 25.48 35.61 -8.76
C ASP A 667 25.83 34.77 -9.99
N GLU A 668 26.68 33.74 -9.84
CA GLU A 668 27.05 32.87 -10.96
C GLU A 668 26.06 31.71 -11.14
N GLU A 669 25.76 31.36 -12.40
CA GLU A 669 24.87 30.26 -12.75
C GLU A 669 25.34 28.89 -12.26
N ARG A 670 24.44 28.00 -11.88
CA ARG A 670 24.79 26.62 -11.53
C ARG A 670 23.64 25.65 -11.71
N VAL A 671 23.97 24.38 -11.92
CA VAL A 671 23.00 23.28 -11.92
C VAL A 671 23.56 22.14 -11.08
N VAL A 672 22.73 21.57 -10.21
CA VAL A 672 23.07 20.34 -9.47
C VAL A 672 22.38 19.15 -10.13
N LEU A 673 23.15 18.17 -10.58
CA LEU A 673 22.66 16.87 -11.04
C LEU A 673 22.83 15.87 -9.90
N ALA A 674 21.74 15.26 -9.43
CA ALA A 674 21.82 14.37 -8.28
C ALA A 674 20.94 13.13 -8.38
N THR A 675 21.38 12.06 -7.71
CA THR A 675 20.54 10.89 -7.49
C THR A 675 19.57 11.09 -6.32
N GLY A 676 18.33 10.62 -6.43
CA GLY A 676 17.29 10.84 -5.42
C GLY A 676 17.62 10.37 -3.99
N ARG A 677 18.44 9.32 -3.83
CA ARG A 677 18.94 8.87 -2.51
C ARG A 677 19.80 9.92 -1.79
N PHE A 678 20.53 10.74 -2.54
CA PHE A 678 21.42 11.75 -1.97
C PHE A 678 20.66 13.01 -1.53
N VAL A 679 19.60 13.36 -2.28
CA VAL A 679 18.84 14.59 -2.03
C VAL A 679 17.70 14.36 -1.03
N GLY A 680 17.15 13.14 -0.98
CA GLY A 680 16.13 12.77 0.01
C GLY A 680 16.63 12.86 1.45
N GLU A 681 17.90 12.49 1.68
CA GLU A 681 18.48 12.35 3.01
C GLU A 681 19.72 13.26 3.14
N GLY A 682 19.62 14.37 3.88
CA GLY A 682 20.79 15.12 4.35
C GLY A 682 21.42 16.16 3.42
N PHE A 683 20.84 16.49 2.26
CA PHE A 683 21.34 17.61 1.41
C PHE A 683 20.87 19.00 1.94
N ASP A 684 21.82 19.92 2.13
CA ASP A 684 21.57 21.30 2.59
C ASP A 684 22.17 22.35 1.65
N ASP A 685 21.28 23.07 0.95
CA ASP A 685 21.58 24.18 0.05
C ASP A 685 20.38 25.13 0.11
N VAL A 686 20.62 26.37 0.53
CA VAL A 686 19.59 27.40 0.72
C VAL A 686 19.19 28.10 -0.57
N ARG A 687 20.08 28.08 -1.57
CA ARG A 687 19.92 28.80 -2.84
C ARG A 687 19.03 28.04 -3.83
N LEU A 688 18.78 26.73 -3.63
CA LEU A 688 17.90 25.93 -4.50
C LEU A 688 16.46 26.47 -4.55
N ASP A 689 15.96 26.75 -5.75
CA ASP A 689 14.59 27.24 -5.98
C ASP A 689 13.80 26.42 -7.01
N THR A 690 14.47 25.56 -7.78
CA THR A 690 13.88 24.84 -8.91
C THR A 690 14.25 23.38 -8.87
N LEU A 691 13.28 22.49 -9.08
CA LEU A 691 13.45 21.05 -9.12
C LEU A 691 12.95 20.46 -10.43
N PHE A 692 13.80 19.70 -11.12
CA PHE A 692 13.42 18.87 -12.25
C PHE A 692 13.30 17.41 -11.80
N LEU A 693 12.09 16.85 -11.85
CA LEU A 693 11.85 15.45 -11.54
C LEU A 693 11.86 14.61 -12.82
N THR A 694 13.02 14.06 -13.19
CA THR A 694 13.22 13.47 -14.53
C THR A 694 12.78 12.01 -14.64
N LEU A 695 12.51 11.32 -13.53
CA LEU A 695 11.97 9.96 -13.54
C LEU A 695 10.72 9.85 -12.67
N PRO A 696 9.74 9.00 -13.05
CA PRO A 696 8.44 8.97 -12.42
C PRO A 696 8.51 8.36 -11.02
N ILE A 697 8.28 9.16 -9.98
CA ILE A 697 8.13 8.66 -8.60
C ILE A 697 6.63 8.61 -8.25
N SER A 698 6.19 7.76 -7.32
CA SER A 698 4.76 7.68 -6.94
C SER A 698 4.50 7.76 -5.44
N TRP A 699 5.56 7.84 -4.62
CA TRP A 699 5.41 7.86 -3.18
C TRP A 699 5.33 9.29 -2.64
N LYS A 700 4.21 9.60 -1.97
CA LYS A 700 3.90 10.91 -1.38
C LYS A 700 5.00 11.41 -0.44
N GLY A 701 5.56 10.53 0.39
CA GLY A 701 6.62 10.89 1.34
C GLY A 701 7.91 11.34 0.66
N THR A 702 8.33 10.65 -0.40
CA THR A 702 9.53 11.02 -1.18
C THR A 702 9.35 12.38 -1.87
N ILE A 703 8.19 12.62 -2.47
CA ILE A 703 7.87 13.91 -3.09
C ILE A 703 7.92 15.03 -2.04
N ALA A 704 7.25 14.84 -0.90
CA ALA A 704 7.26 15.82 0.19
C ALA A 704 8.67 16.12 0.71
N GLN A 705 9.56 15.11 0.78
CA GLN A 705 10.96 15.31 1.14
C GLN A 705 11.71 16.13 0.09
N TYR A 706 11.56 15.83 -1.20
CA TYR A 706 12.27 16.54 -2.28
C TYR A 706 11.84 18.00 -2.40
N VAL A 707 10.53 18.26 -2.52
CA VAL A 707 10.03 19.64 -2.59
C VAL A 707 10.29 20.39 -1.29
N GLY A 708 10.26 19.68 -0.15
CA GLY A 708 10.61 20.20 1.17
C GLY A 708 12.00 20.83 1.26
N ARG A 709 12.96 20.43 0.41
CA ARG A 709 14.31 21.01 0.37
C ARG A 709 14.35 22.37 -0.32
N LEU A 710 13.39 22.65 -1.21
CA LEU A 710 13.26 23.95 -1.88
C LEU A 710 12.65 25.02 -0.97
N HIS A 711 12.02 24.64 0.14
CA HIS A 711 11.27 25.58 0.98
C HIS A 711 12.12 26.35 2.01
N ARG A 712 13.45 26.33 1.88
CA ARG A 712 14.32 27.13 2.76
C ARG A 712 14.24 28.61 2.38
N LEU A 713 14.15 29.47 3.40
CA LEU A 713 14.14 30.92 3.25
C LEU A 713 15.49 31.40 2.70
N TYR A 714 15.45 32.30 1.73
CA TYR A 714 16.61 32.96 1.16
C TYR A 714 16.16 34.31 0.58
N ASP A 715 16.94 35.38 0.78
CA ASP A 715 16.49 36.77 0.57
C ASP A 715 16.01 37.07 -0.86
N THR A 716 16.52 36.33 -1.87
CA THR A 716 16.13 36.50 -3.28
C THR A 716 14.99 35.57 -3.73
N LYS A 717 14.53 34.64 -2.88
CA LYS A 717 13.56 33.61 -3.26
C LYS A 717 12.12 34.10 -3.11
N LYS A 718 11.47 34.35 -4.24
CA LYS A 718 10.04 34.73 -4.34
C LYS A 718 9.14 33.61 -4.84
N GLU A 719 9.69 32.62 -5.53
CA GLU A 719 8.94 31.50 -6.12
C GLU A 719 9.77 30.22 -6.06
N VAL A 720 9.10 29.08 -5.92
CA VAL A 720 9.68 27.74 -6.02
C VAL A 720 8.99 26.96 -7.12
N HIS A 721 9.78 26.38 -8.02
CA HIS A 721 9.28 25.71 -9.23
C HIS A 721 9.64 24.22 -9.25
N VAL A 722 8.68 23.38 -9.63
CA VAL A 722 8.89 21.96 -9.89
C VAL A 722 8.49 21.67 -11.33
N TYR A 723 9.36 21.04 -12.11
CA TYR A 723 9.05 20.53 -13.44
C TYR A 723 8.84 19.01 -13.34
N ASP A 724 7.62 18.53 -13.63
CA ASP A 724 7.25 17.12 -13.64
C ASP A 724 6.94 16.66 -15.07
N TYR A 725 7.75 15.75 -15.59
CA TYR A 725 7.62 15.20 -16.93
C TYR A 725 6.59 14.06 -16.90
N ALA A 726 5.43 14.31 -17.52
CA ALA A 726 4.26 13.44 -17.47
C ALA A 726 4.11 12.62 -18.76
N ASP A 727 4.35 11.31 -18.64
CA ASP A 727 4.31 10.37 -19.76
C ASP A 727 2.90 9.77 -19.93
N PHE A 728 1.93 10.58 -20.38
CA PHE A 728 0.49 10.24 -20.38
C PHE A 728 0.09 9.04 -21.23
N ALA A 729 0.85 8.74 -22.28
CA ALA A 729 0.51 7.62 -23.15
C ALA A 729 0.82 6.24 -22.58
N VAL A 730 1.43 6.19 -21.40
CA VAL A 730 1.64 4.95 -20.66
C VAL A 730 0.70 4.94 -19.46
N PRO A 731 -0.38 4.14 -19.46
CA PRO A 731 -1.41 4.16 -18.39
C PRO A 731 -0.86 3.92 -16.98
N MET A 732 0.27 3.23 -16.86
CA MET A 732 0.95 3.07 -15.56
C MET A 732 1.61 4.38 -15.09
N LEU A 733 2.29 5.10 -15.98
CA LEU A 733 2.99 6.35 -15.67
C LEU A 733 2.01 7.50 -15.43
N GLU A 734 0.90 7.54 -16.16
CA GLU A 734 -0.22 8.44 -15.90
C GLU A 734 -0.78 8.27 -14.48
N ARG A 735 -1.09 7.03 -14.06
CA ARG A 735 -1.55 6.74 -12.69
C ARG A 735 -0.51 7.14 -11.64
N MET A 736 0.78 7.03 -11.94
CA MET A 736 1.85 7.52 -11.06
C MET A 736 1.87 9.03 -10.97
N PHE A 737 1.67 9.73 -12.09
CA PHE A 737 1.56 11.18 -12.15
C PHE A 737 0.35 11.71 -11.35
N GLN A 738 -0.82 11.08 -11.45
CA GLN A 738 -1.99 11.43 -10.64
C GLN A 738 -1.69 11.34 -9.13
N ARG A 739 -0.97 10.29 -8.71
CA ARG A 739 -0.52 10.15 -7.31
C ARG A 739 0.47 11.23 -6.89
N ARG A 740 1.37 11.66 -7.80
CA ARG A 740 2.29 12.79 -7.54
C ARG A 740 1.54 14.12 -7.44
N SER A 741 0.57 14.36 -8.32
CA SER A 741 -0.27 15.56 -8.31
C SER A 741 -0.94 15.75 -6.95
N SER A 742 -1.61 14.69 -6.46
CA SER A 742 -2.18 14.70 -5.11
C SER A 742 -1.14 14.93 -4.00
N ALA A 743 0.10 14.45 -4.18
CA ALA A 743 1.19 14.72 -3.25
C ALA A 743 1.64 16.19 -3.27
N TYR A 744 1.80 16.81 -4.43
CA TYR A 744 2.16 18.22 -4.57
C TYR A 744 1.11 19.13 -3.93
N GLU A 745 -0.17 18.90 -4.23
CA GLU A 745 -1.29 19.64 -3.66
C GLU A 745 -1.32 19.52 -2.13
N SER A 746 -1.03 18.32 -1.60
CA SER A 746 -0.97 18.12 -0.15
C SER A 746 0.11 18.91 0.57
N VAL A 747 1.13 19.36 -0.16
CA VAL A 747 2.22 20.21 0.35
C VAL A 747 1.97 21.69 0.06
N GLY A 748 0.91 22.03 -0.69
CA GLY A 748 0.51 23.40 -0.99
C GLY A 748 1.00 23.95 -2.33
N TYR A 749 1.43 23.08 -3.25
CA TYR A 749 1.80 23.52 -4.61
C TYR A 749 0.57 23.72 -5.51
N LYS A 750 0.63 24.75 -6.36
CA LYS A 750 -0.30 24.99 -7.46
C LYS A 750 0.17 24.26 -8.71
N ILE A 751 -0.64 23.37 -9.27
CA ILE A 751 -0.28 22.60 -10.46
C ILE A 751 -0.74 23.34 -11.72
N ILE A 752 0.20 23.60 -12.62
CA ILE A 752 -0.01 24.25 -13.91
C ILE A 752 0.10 23.18 -15.00
N GLN A 753 -1.01 22.90 -15.68
CA GLN A 753 -1.10 21.94 -16.79
C GLN A 753 -1.42 22.66 -18.12
N PRO A 754 -0.69 22.37 -19.22
CA PRO A 754 -1.04 22.84 -20.55
C PRO A 754 -2.32 22.16 -21.07
N ALA A 755 -3.03 22.79 -22.01
CA ALA A 755 -4.27 22.25 -22.61
C ALA A 755 -4.07 20.88 -23.29
N SER A 756 -2.85 20.58 -23.76
CA SER A 756 -2.43 19.30 -24.35
C SER A 756 -2.35 18.11 -23.37
N ALA A 757 -2.78 18.29 -22.11
CA ALA A 757 -2.73 17.26 -21.07
C ALA A 757 -3.99 16.36 -21.01
N TYR A 758 -5.04 16.61 -21.80
CA TYR A 758 -6.21 15.74 -21.92
C TYR A 758 -6.03 14.74 -23.09
N PRO A 759 -5.79 13.44 -22.84
CA PRO A 759 -5.59 12.46 -23.90
C PRO A 759 -6.84 12.36 -24.79
N GLY A 760 -6.72 12.63 -26.09
CA GLY A 760 -7.84 12.55 -27.05
C GLY A 760 -8.54 13.89 -27.35
N TRP A 761 -8.14 14.99 -26.72
CA TRP A 761 -8.56 16.33 -27.13
C TRP A 761 -7.76 16.82 -28.34
N PRO A 762 -8.37 17.48 -29.33
CA PRO A 762 -7.65 18.09 -30.46
C PRO A 762 -6.53 19.03 -30.01
N SER A 763 -5.32 18.82 -30.52
CA SER A 763 -4.15 19.66 -30.19
C SER A 763 -4.30 21.12 -30.59
N ASP A 764 -5.14 21.37 -31.60
CA ASP A 764 -5.25 22.66 -32.28
C ASP A 764 -6.35 23.55 -31.66
N VAL A 765 -7.14 23.02 -30.72
CA VAL A 765 -8.23 23.73 -30.04
C VAL A 765 -7.81 24.07 -28.61
N VAL A 766 -7.65 25.36 -28.34
CA VAL A 766 -7.21 25.88 -27.04
C VAL A 766 -8.38 25.93 -26.05
N LEU A 767 -8.12 25.47 -24.83
CA LEU A 767 -9.05 25.58 -23.69
C LEU A 767 -8.58 26.63 -22.68
N PRO A 768 -9.48 27.40 -22.05
CA PRO A 768 -9.17 28.33 -20.97
C PRO A 768 -8.39 27.67 -19.81
N VAL A 769 -7.47 28.42 -19.22
CA VAL A 769 -6.50 27.92 -18.21
C VAL A 769 -7.00 28.10 -16.77
N GLU A 770 -8.15 28.75 -16.57
CA GLU A 770 -8.66 29.14 -15.27
C GLU A 770 -9.12 27.95 -14.40
N PRO A 771 -8.76 27.90 -13.10
CA PRO A 771 -9.11 26.77 -12.22
C PRO A 771 -10.61 26.54 -12.02
N LEU A 772 -11.40 27.62 -11.93
CA LEU A 772 -12.85 27.54 -11.80
C LEU A 772 -13.48 26.98 -13.07
N TRP A 773 -13.03 27.46 -14.22
CA TRP A 773 -13.43 26.95 -15.53
C TRP A 773 -13.13 25.44 -15.66
N LYS A 774 -11.92 25.00 -15.30
CA LYS A 774 -11.55 23.57 -15.40
C LYS A 774 -12.39 22.65 -14.51
N ASN A 775 -12.84 23.12 -13.35
CA ASN A 775 -13.73 22.35 -12.47
C ASN A 775 -15.15 22.25 -13.06
N ASP A 776 -15.66 23.34 -13.62
CA ASP A 776 -17.01 23.43 -14.16
C ASP A 776 -17.19 22.62 -15.46
N TYR A 777 -16.16 22.59 -16.32
CA TYR A 777 -16.23 21.97 -17.66
C TYR A 777 -15.48 20.63 -17.77
N GLY A 778 -14.76 20.21 -16.73
CA GLY A 778 -13.90 19.03 -16.76
C GLY A 778 -14.63 17.68 -16.91
N SER A 779 -15.90 17.58 -16.50
CA SER A 779 -16.78 16.44 -16.81
C SER A 779 -17.10 16.37 -18.31
N THR A 780 -17.59 17.48 -18.87
CA THR A 780 -17.94 17.59 -20.29
C THR A 780 -16.77 17.27 -21.20
N ILE A 781 -15.56 17.78 -20.91
CA ILE A 781 -14.37 17.49 -21.71
C ILE A 781 -14.07 15.98 -21.71
N ARG A 782 -14.12 15.32 -20.55
CA ARG A 782 -13.89 13.87 -20.45
C ARG A 782 -14.94 13.08 -21.23
N ARG A 783 -16.20 13.52 -21.21
CA ARG A 783 -17.28 12.90 -21.98
C ARG A 783 -17.08 13.03 -23.48
N LEU A 784 -16.78 14.25 -23.95
CA LEU A 784 -16.50 14.51 -25.36
C LEU A 784 -15.34 13.66 -25.88
N VAL A 785 -14.26 13.56 -25.10
CA VAL A 785 -13.13 12.69 -25.41
C VAL A 785 -13.53 11.22 -25.45
N SER A 786 -14.28 10.75 -24.44
CA SER A 786 -14.72 9.34 -24.34
C SER A 786 -15.59 8.92 -25.52
N ASP A 787 -16.51 9.79 -25.93
CA ASP A 787 -17.46 9.50 -26.99
C ASP A 787 -16.94 9.88 -28.40
N GLY A 788 -15.68 10.30 -28.50
CA GLY A 788 -15.06 10.80 -29.72
C GLY A 788 -15.42 12.27 -30.01
N VAL A 789 -14.41 13.12 -30.12
CA VAL A 789 -14.55 14.54 -30.44
C VAL A 789 -13.67 14.90 -31.64
N ASP A 790 -14.25 15.61 -32.61
CA ASP A 790 -13.51 16.16 -33.74
C ASP A 790 -13.18 17.65 -33.53
N ASN A 791 -12.35 18.22 -34.41
CA ASN A 791 -11.92 19.61 -34.31
C ASN A 791 -13.11 20.60 -34.38
N SER A 792 -14.14 20.29 -35.16
CA SER A 792 -15.28 21.22 -35.31
C SER A 792 -16.12 21.27 -34.04
N LEU A 793 -16.39 20.12 -33.43
CA LEU A 793 -17.15 20.00 -32.20
C LEU A 793 -16.36 20.56 -31.01
N ALA A 794 -15.05 20.33 -30.96
CA ALA A 794 -14.17 20.90 -29.95
C ALA A 794 -14.11 22.44 -30.05
N GLN A 795 -14.05 23.00 -31.26
CA GLN A 795 -14.06 24.44 -31.46
C GLN A 795 -15.39 25.05 -31.03
N LEU A 796 -16.51 24.42 -31.43
CA LEU A 796 -17.86 24.85 -31.06
C LEU A 796 -18.07 24.84 -29.54
N PHE A 797 -17.53 23.83 -28.84
CA PHE A 797 -17.50 23.79 -27.38
C PHE A 797 -16.68 24.93 -26.79
N SER A 798 -15.46 25.17 -27.30
CA SER A 798 -14.60 26.26 -26.82
C SER A 798 -15.31 27.61 -26.96
N ASP A 799 -15.91 27.88 -28.12
CA ASP A 799 -16.63 29.12 -28.42
C ASP A 799 -17.83 29.32 -27.47
N VAL A 800 -18.58 28.27 -27.15
CA VAL A 800 -19.69 28.30 -26.17
C VAL A 800 -19.20 28.67 -24.77
N THR A 801 -18.05 28.15 -24.34
CA THR A 801 -17.54 28.33 -22.97
C THR A 801 -16.84 29.66 -22.70
N VAL A 802 -16.55 30.44 -23.76
CA VAL A 802 -15.82 31.72 -23.69
C VAL A 802 -16.75 32.93 -23.73
N LEU A 803 -18.04 32.75 -24.06
CA LEU A 803 -18.99 33.86 -24.17
C LEU A 803 -19.38 34.45 -22.81
N GLU A 804 -19.32 35.78 -22.71
CA GLU A 804 -19.75 36.56 -21.55
C GLU A 804 -21.28 36.77 -21.51
N SER A 805 -21.81 37.07 -20.33
CA SER A 805 -23.26 37.17 -20.03
C SER A 805 -24.04 38.22 -20.82
N ASP A 806 -23.40 39.07 -21.61
CA ASP A 806 -24.05 40.18 -22.31
C ASP A 806 -24.47 39.82 -23.77
N GLN A 807 -24.14 38.62 -24.26
CA GLN A 807 -24.49 38.12 -25.60
C GLN A 807 -25.39 36.87 -25.57
N ILE A 808 -26.48 36.95 -24.79
CA ILE A 808 -27.28 35.79 -24.37
C ILE A 808 -27.93 35.04 -25.54
N ASP A 809 -28.55 35.74 -26.50
CA ASP A 809 -29.24 35.09 -27.63
C ASP A 809 -28.25 34.35 -28.55
N ARG A 810 -27.07 34.95 -28.78
CA ARG A 810 -26.00 34.33 -29.57
C ARG A 810 -25.41 33.11 -28.86
N ALA A 811 -25.24 33.18 -27.53
CA ALA A 811 -24.79 32.07 -26.72
C ALA A 811 -25.79 30.90 -26.77
N ARG A 812 -27.09 31.20 -26.71
CA ARG A 812 -28.16 30.20 -26.82
C ARG A 812 -28.09 29.46 -28.17
N SER A 813 -28.05 30.17 -29.29
CA SER A 813 -27.96 29.53 -30.62
C SER A 813 -26.69 28.70 -30.81
N LEU A 814 -25.57 29.11 -30.20
CA LEU A 814 -24.33 28.31 -30.23
C LEU A 814 -24.43 27.04 -29.36
N ILE A 815 -25.16 27.10 -28.24
CA ILE A 815 -25.42 25.93 -27.39
C ILE A 815 -26.37 24.95 -28.07
N GLU A 816 -27.40 25.45 -28.75
CA GLU A 816 -28.31 24.65 -29.59
C GLU A 816 -27.53 23.93 -30.70
N ALA A 817 -26.70 24.68 -31.44
CA ALA A 817 -25.82 24.11 -32.46
C ALA A 817 -24.84 23.08 -31.86
N PHE A 818 -24.27 23.36 -30.68
CA PHE A 818 -23.36 22.44 -30.00
C PHE A 818 -24.04 21.12 -29.63
N LEU A 819 -25.23 21.17 -29.03
CA LEU A 819 -25.97 19.97 -28.68
C LEU A 819 -26.39 19.19 -29.94
N PHE A 820 -26.87 19.88 -30.96
CA PHE A 820 -27.26 19.27 -32.23
C PHE A 820 -26.09 18.54 -32.90
N CYS A 821 -24.95 19.21 -33.07
CA CYS A 821 -23.75 18.61 -33.63
C CYS A 821 -23.29 17.41 -32.79
N ARG A 822 -23.39 17.48 -31.46
CA ARG A 822 -23.06 16.36 -30.58
C ARG A 822 -24.01 15.16 -30.76
N LEU A 823 -25.31 15.39 -30.96
CA LEU A 823 -26.27 14.31 -31.22
C LEU A 823 -26.03 13.68 -32.60
N GLU A 824 -25.57 14.45 -33.58
CA GLU A 824 -25.23 13.93 -34.92
C GLU A 824 -23.95 13.08 -34.93
N THR A 825 -23.02 13.29 -33.99
CA THR A 825 -21.81 12.47 -33.88
C THR A 825 -22.03 11.14 -33.16
N LEU A 826 -23.13 10.99 -32.40
CA LEU A 826 -23.45 9.77 -31.66
C LEU A 826 -24.20 8.75 -32.55
N PRO A 827 -23.77 7.48 -32.61
CA PRO A 827 -24.44 6.44 -33.39
C PRO A 827 -25.93 6.27 -33.07
N GLU A 828 -26.32 6.48 -31.81
CA GLU A 828 -27.66 6.25 -31.30
C GLU A 828 -28.67 7.32 -31.73
N THR A 829 -28.20 8.54 -32.04
CA THR A 829 -29.04 9.73 -32.28
C THR A 829 -28.82 10.39 -33.65
N LYS A 830 -27.79 9.95 -34.38
CA LYS A 830 -27.47 10.47 -35.71
C LYS A 830 -28.67 10.44 -36.67
N GLY A 831 -29.00 11.59 -37.23
CA GLY A 831 -30.09 11.78 -38.18
C GLY A 831 -31.50 11.75 -37.57
N GLN A 832 -31.63 11.69 -36.24
CA GLN A 832 -32.93 11.61 -35.57
C GLN A 832 -33.48 12.98 -35.15
N PHE A 833 -32.65 14.00 -35.02
CA PHE A 833 -33.05 15.32 -34.55
C PHE A 833 -33.02 16.36 -35.67
N GLN A 834 -33.89 17.35 -35.55
CA GLN A 834 -33.93 18.53 -36.41
C GLN A 834 -33.82 19.77 -35.54
N LEU A 835 -32.89 20.67 -35.87
CA LEU A 835 -32.64 21.92 -35.15
C LEU A 835 -33.66 23.00 -35.56
N ASN A 836 -34.24 23.71 -34.59
CA ASN A 836 -35.16 24.83 -34.76
C ASN A 836 -36.35 24.51 -35.67
N HIS A 837 -37.02 23.39 -35.39
CA HIS A 837 -38.12 22.90 -36.22
C HIS A 837 -39.47 23.53 -35.82
N VAL A 838 -40.25 23.97 -36.80
CA VAL A 838 -41.59 24.54 -36.57
C VAL A 838 -42.68 23.48 -36.73
N LEU A 839 -43.36 23.16 -35.63
CA LEU A 839 -44.54 22.30 -35.61
C LEU A 839 -45.79 23.08 -36.03
N THR A 840 -46.71 22.42 -36.75
CA THR A 840 -48.04 22.97 -37.09
C THR A 840 -49.01 22.88 -35.91
N ILE A 841 -48.52 23.20 -34.71
CA ILE A 841 -49.32 23.31 -33.48
C ILE A 841 -49.50 24.82 -33.24
N PRO A 842 -50.73 25.35 -33.24
CA PRO A 842 -50.95 26.78 -33.04
C PRO A 842 -50.50 27.20 -31.63
N PHE A 843 -49.57 28.14 -31.55
CA PHE A 843 -49.12 28.77 -30.31
C PHE A 843 -49.11 30.29 -30.50
N ASP A 844 -49.67 31.03 -29.52
CA ASP A 844 -49.70 32.50 -29.49
C ASP A 844 -50.22 33.21 -30.77
N GLY A 845 -51.12 32.56 -31.53
CA GLY A 845 -51.78 33.16 -32.69
C GLY A 845 -50.99 33.18 -34.00
N LEU A 846 -49.78 32.59 -34.04
CA LEU A 846 -48.85 32.64 -35.18
C LEU A 846 -48.81 31.38 -36.07
N GLY A 847 -49.75 30.45 -35.91
CA GLY A 847 -49.95 29.32 -36.84
C GLY A 847 -48.95 28.16 -36.73
N GLY A 848 -47.88 28.29 -35.93
CA GLY A 848 -46.93 27.21 -35.65
C GLY A 848 -46.13 27.45 -34.37
N MET A 849 -45.46 26.41 -33.88
CA MET A 849 -44.65 26.38 -32.66
C MET A 849 -43.23 25.92 -32.97
N GLU A 850 -42.23 26.76 -32.75
CA GLU A 850 -40.82 26.41 -32.91
C GLU A 850 -40.30 25.62 -31.70
N VAL A 851 -39.52 24.57 -31.94
CA VAL A 851 -38.86 23.73 -30.92
C VAL A 851 -37.36 23.68 -31.23
N ASP A 852 -36.51 23.88 -30.22
CA ASP A 852 -35.06 23.98 -30.41
C ASP A 852 -34.46 22.69 -31.02
N LEU A 853 -34.80 21.50 -30.51
CA LEU A 853 -34.49 20.24 -31.22
C LEU A 853 -35.68 19.27 -31.20
N LEU A 854 -36.02 18.72 -32.36
CA LEU A 854 -37.16 17.83 -32.51
C LEU A 854 -36.74 16.45 -33.06
N CYS A 855 -37.11 15.39 -32.36
CA CYS A 855 -37.09 14.02 -32.86
C CYS A 855 -38.53 13.58 -33.18
N CYS A 856 -38.89 13.59 -34.46
CA CYS A 856 -40.24 13.28 -34.93
C CYS A 856 -40.64 11.84 -34.64
N ASP A 857 -39.74 10.88 -34.90
CA ASP A 857 -40.03 9.44 -34.81
C ASP A 857 -40.32 8.98 -33.38
N ALA A 858 -39.53 9.46 -32.41
CA ALA A 858 -39.72 9.15 -30.99
C ALA A 858 -40.67 10.13 -30.27
N ARG A 859 -41.20 11.12 -31.00
CA ARG A 859 -41.98 12.26 -30.48
C ARG A 859 -41.31 12.90 -29.26
N VAL A 860 -40.04 13.30 -29.40
CA VAL A 860 -39.29 14.00 -28.36
C VAL A 860 -39.00 15.43 -28.80
N ALA A 861 -39.40 16.40 -28.00
CA ALA A 861 -39.08 17.81 -28.17
C ALA A 861 -38.07 18.24 -27.09
N ILE A 862 -36.97 18.85 -27.48
CA ILE A 862 -35.94 19.38 -26.57
C ILE A 862 -35.96 20.90 -26.64
N GLU A 863 -36.02 21.54 -25.48
CA GLU A 863 -35.94 23.00 -25.30
C GLU A 863 -34.70 23.34 -24.45
N ILE A 864 -33.92 24.31 -24.91
CA ILE A 864 -32.71 24.80 -24.25
C ILE A 864 -32.96 26.21 -23.74
N ASP A 865 -33.00 26.34 -22.42
CA ASP A 865 -33.38 27.57 -21.75
C ASP A 865 -32.19 28.42 -21.33
N GLY A 866 -32.21 29.71 -21.69
CA GLY A 866 -31.36 30.71 -21.07
C GLY A 866 -31.84 31.13 -19.68
N ILE A 867 -30.96 31.77 -18.89
CA ILE A 867 -31.26 32.33 -17.55
C ILE A 867 -32.47 33.30 -17.59
N GLN A 868 -32.74 33.91 -18.74
CA GLN A 868 -33.84 34.86 -18.94
C GLN A 868 -35.24 34.23 -18.92
N HIS A 869 -35.41 32.93 -19.20
CA HIS A 869 -36.75 32.30 -19.14
C HIS A 869 -37.29 32.16 -17.72
N LEU A 870 -36.41 32.30 -16.72
CA LEU A 870 -36.75 32.41 -15.30
C LEU A 870 -36.85 33.86 -14.80
N SER A 871 -36.57 34.85 -15.66
CA SER A 871 -36.48 36.27 -15.28
C SER A 871 -37.85 36.95 -15.10
N SER A 872 -38.92 36.42 -15.71
CA SER A 872 -40.28 36.95 -15.55
C SER A 872 -41.33 35.84 -15.37
N LYS A 873 -42.36 36.14 -14.57
CA LYS A 873 -43.49 35.21 -14.34
C LYS A 873 -44.30 34.94 -15.61
N GLU A 874 -44.25 35.84 -16.59
CA GLU A 874 -44.97 35.73 -17.86
C GLU A 874 -44.25 34.77 -18.80
N ALA A 875 -42.94 34.92 -18.97
CA ALA A 875 -42.11 33.99 -19.77
C ALA A 875 -42.27 32.55 -19.27
N TYR A 876 -42.15 32.33 -17.95
CA TYR A 876 -42.36 31.02 -17.34
C TYR A 876 -43.75 30.43 -17.65
N ARG A 877 -44.81 31.24 -17.60
CA ARG A 877 -46.19 30.78 -17.88
C ARG A 877 -46.36 30.43 -19.35
N THR A 878 -45.79 31.21 -20.26
CA THR A 878 -45.82 30.93 -21.69
C THR A 878 -45.10 29.61 -22.01
N ASP A 879 -43.92 29.38 -21.44
CA ASP A 879 -43.19 28.11 -21.59
C ASP A 879 -43.95 26.91 -21.06
N ARG A 880 -44.62 27.03 -19.90
CA ARG A 880 -45.45 25.93 -19.37
C ARG A 880 -46.67 25.63 -20.25
N ARG A 881 -47.24 26.64 -20.93
CA ARG A 881 -48.32 26.43 -21.90
C ARG A 881 -47.80 25.73 -23.16
N LYS A 882 -46.59 26.10 -23.61
CA LYS A 882 -45.90 25.42 -24.72
C LYS A 882 -45.67 23.95 -24.41
N ASP A 883 -45.14 23.65 -23.22
CA ASP A 883 -44.92 22.27 -22.74
C ASP A 883 -46.23 21.46 -22.71
N LEU A 884 -47.31 22.05 -22.18
CA LEU A 884 -48.62 21.39 -22.10
C LEU A 884 -49.16 21.05 -23.49
N LEU A 885 -49.08 21.99 -24.44
CA LEU A 885 -49.54 21.78 -25.81
C LEU A 885 -48.74 20.69 -26.52
N LEU A 886 -47.41 20.66 -26.36
CA LEU A 886 -46.57 19.58 -26.88
C LEU A 886 -46.98 18.23 -26.31
N GLN A 887 -47.24 18.16 -25.00
CA GLN A 887 -47.69 16.94 -24.31
C GLN A 887 -49.08 16.49 -24.76
N GLU A 888 -50.03 17.41 -24.96
CA GLU A 888 -51.36 17.11 -25.52
C GLU A 888 -51.27 16.49 -26.93
N HIS A 889 -50.24 16.86 -27.70
CA HIS A 889 -49.96 16.29 -29.02
C HIS A 889 -49.05 15.05 -28.98
N GLY A 890 -48.79 14.51 -27.78
CA GLY A 890 -48.08 13.27 -27.56
C GLY A 890 -46.56 13.37 -27.66
N TYR A 891 -45.99 14.56 -27.51
CA TYR A 891 -44.55 14.76 -27.40
C TYR A 891 -44.09 14.64 -25.95
N ILE A 892 -42.94 13.98 -25.74
CA ILE A 892 -42.18 14.10 -24.50
C ILE A 892 -41.31 15.34 -24.60
N VAL A 893 -41.50 16.27 -23.67
CA VAL A 893 -40.72 17.51 -23.60
C VAL A 893 -39.56 17.34 -22.64
N LEU A 894 -38.33 17.53 -23.13
CA LEU A 894 -37.11 17.61 -22.35
C LEU A 894 -36.63 19.05 -22.34
N ARG A 895 -36.32 19.58 -21.16
CA ARG A 895 -35.92 20.98 -21.01
C ARG A 895 -34.65 21.06 -20.19
N PHE A 896 -33.63 21.72 -20.72
CA PHE A 896 -32.31 21.84 -20.12
C PHE A 896 -31.91 23.30 -20.02
N LEU A 897 -31.18 23.69 -18.97
CA LEU A 897 -30.54 25.00 -18.96
C LEU A 897 -29.37 24.99 -19.93
N ALA A 898 -29.15 26.13 -20.60
CA ALA A 898 -28.02 26.35 -21.48
C ALA A 898 -26.66 26.06 -20.78
N GLU A 899 -26.57 26.41 -19.49
CA GLU A 899 -25.40 26.10 -18.65
C GLU A 899 -25.21 24.59 -18.41
N ASP A 900 -26.29 23.81 -18.29
CA ASP A 900 -26.20 22.37 -18.09
C ASP A 900 -25.69 21.65 -19.34
N VAL A 901 -26.04 22.15 -20.53
CA VAL A 901 -25.55 21.61 -21.80
C VAL A 901 -24.02 21.73 -21.91
N SER A 902 -23.43 22.82 -21.40
CA SER A 902 -21.99 23.04 -21.45
C SER A 902 -21.22 22.46 -20.25
N LYS A 903 -21.71 22.61 -19.01
CA LYS A 903 -21.01 22.16 -17.79
C LYS A 903 -21.31 20.70 -17.41
N ARG A 904 -22.49 20.19 -17.76
CA ARG A 904 -23.04 18.91 -17.29
C ARG A 904 -23.56 18.04 -18.43
N LEU A 905 -22.82 18.01 -19.54
CA LEU A 905 -23.22 17.32 -20.78
C LEU A 905 -23.57 15.83 -20.55
N ASP A 906 -22.88 15.15 -19.64
CA ASP A 906 -23.17 13.76 -19.24
C ASP A 906 -24.64 13.55 -18.89
N MET A 907 -25.17 14.40 -17.99
CA MET A 907 -26.54 14.32 -17.49
C MET A 907 -27.56 14.58 -18.60
N VAL A 908 -27.26 15.54 -19.47
CA VAL A 908 -28.12 15.91 -20.61
C VAL A 908 -28.23 14.76 -21.60
N LEU A 909 -27.10 14.23 -22.06
CA LEU A 909 -27.07 13.14 -23.03
C LEU A 909 -27.69 11.85 -22.47
N ASP A 910 -27.38 11.48 -21.23
CA ASP A 910 -27.96 10.29 -20.60
C ASP A 910 -29.48 10.38 -20.48
N THR A 911 -30.02 11.59 -20.26
CA THR A 911 -31.46 11.83 -20.20
C THR A 911 -32.11 11.68 -21.58
N ILE A 912 -31.52 12.29 -22.62
CA ILE A 912 -32.00 12.19 -24.00
C ILE A 912 -32.00 10.72 -24.45
N LEU A 913 -30.87 10.02 -24.30
CA LEU A 913 -30.73 8.61 -24.71
C LEU A 913 -31.71 7.70 -23.96
N ARG A 914 -31.93 7.93 -22.66
CA ARG A 914 -32.89 7.17 -21.87
C ARG A 914 -34.33 7.33 -22.37
N VAL A 915 -34.71 8.55 -22.76
CA VAL A 915 -36.06 8.80 -23.31
C VAL A 915 -36.22 8.16 -24.68
N LEU A 916 -35.24 8.30 -25.56
CA LEU A 916 -35.26 7.66 -26.89
C LEU A 916 -35.35 6.14 -26.79
N CYS A 917 -34.62 5.51 -25.87
CA CYS A 917 -34.71 4.07 -25.64
C CYS A 917 -36.11 3.61 -25.19
N LYS A 918 -36.84 4.43 -24.43
CA LYS A 918 -38.20 4.10 -23.97
C LYS A 918 -39.28 4.32 -25.04
N ASN A 919 -39.03 5.22 -25.98
CA ASN A 919 -40.00 5.67 -26.98
C ASN A 919 -39.79 5.12 -28.39
N LYS A 920 -38.88 4.15 -28.58
CA LYS A 920 -38.83 3.44 -29.87
C LYS A 920 -40.18 2.78 -30.11
N PRO A 921 -40.87 3.04 -31.24
CA PRO A 921 -42.08 2.32 -31.57
C PRO A 921 -41.75 0.82 -31.60
N HIS A 922 -42.57 -0.01 -30.94
CA HIS A 922 -42.51 -1.46 -31.08
C HIS A 922 -42.61 -1.79 -32.57
N GLN A 923 -41.47 -1.98 -33.24
CA GLN A 923 -41.45 -2.74 -34.49
C GLN A 923 -41.97 -4.12 -34.13
N GLN A 924 -43.13 -4.44 -34.69
CA GLN A 924 -43.70 -5.76 -34.74
C GLN A 924 -42.61 -6.77 -35.09
N ILE A 925 -42.22 -7.59 -34.11
CA ILE A 925 -41.64 -8.89 -34.39
C ILE A 925 -42.81 -9.74 -34.90
N ILE A 926 -43.06 -9.67 -36.19
CA ILE A 926 -43.84 -10.66 -36.93
C ILE A 926 -42.92 -11.20 -38.02
N ASN A 927 -42.56 -12.48 -37.83
CA ASN A 927 -41.84 -13.42 -38.70
C ASN A 927 -40.33 -13.24 -38.86
#